data_AF-A0A7S4QIX5-F1
#
_entry.id   AF-A0A7S4QIX5-F1
#
_cell.length_a   1.000
_cell.length_b   1.000
_cell.length_c   1.000
_cell.angle_alpha   90.00
_cell.angle_beta   90.00
_cell.angle_gamma   90.00
#
_symmetry.space_group_name_H-M   'P 1'
#
loop_
_entity.id
_entity.type
_entity.pdbx_description
1 polymer ?
#
loop_
_entity_poly.entity_id
_entity_poly.type
_entity_poly.pdbx_seq_one_letter_code
_entity_poly.pdbx_strand_id
1 'polypeptide(L)'
;EKDMGGYLSFDYNTSSASEVPEMFPDPQALPRRGEARLLAAVRRECRGLLVCPSTGAVLARRLPKFFNSDEVPETRMESLPPGGLATCKLDGSLVSPFLLGDTVRWAGKSALALDVEAFVATRPCYRGAEELARRGVTPIFEWCEAGPPVGVITHQESRLVLLAARSVATGEFWPYERLRTLGCEVVEAVRFDDLSALQGRTRLQVGVEGVVVAWHDLGRMVKMKSAWWVALAAAQKRGQGQAASALLSALQALPLSAVPPPAVWHAALVGEDDQMAQVYGQLPRAAEASLRAFVTAVERGVRLLDEDLREWAESAREATEADLAGVAGGWPVSLLASYQRRSPTAERELRKFLAKAAVAGKARMLEALTGAAYGGGGGALELCGHLGSFEAAPPGLAAHVLERYLLRKLGDYLGEPVSEETAVRVERLYEPSEGKIKGLWECFVDRGIIDLRVDLQPRAKVFSFHNGDADFAHWQVQFGPNDSCPRSTKSKDGDRRGAFAGVLLRTGVDVAFSLLREAMELSFKTQRVVKLDPSPSRLSHVYVDLDGVLADFDAGFQKDFGCVPEPKARWQHIERTPGFFEGLPWMDGARRLWDHLRWTGLPLAVLTGIPEGPLGRRSAAEKRAWAARELGPVEVITCLTREKPSHSGPGRLLIDDRPQQGWEAAGGRQVLHAAVPETLAALADLGLGRPFAAERSQILVVERLTDELRAAKAGAEVVAVDVEWPPDRAGAPPSTAALLQLAFEPSPSPGLVFLVDVLAWDEELEAWAKELLAGDLPKLVFGPGDAERLGARLSAAVDLRRGSR
;
A
#
# COMPACT_ATOMS: atom_id res chain seq x y z
N GLU A 1 38.91 -15.36 -16.29
CA GLU A 1 39.43 -15.53 -14.93
C GLU A 1 39.59 -14.16 -14.28
N LYS A 2 39.45 -14.07 -12.96
CA LYS A 2 39.76 -12.87 -12.16
C LYS A 2 40.38 -13.32 -10.85
N ASP A 3 41.51 -12.73 -10.49
CA ASP A 3 42.08 -12.88 -9.15
C ASP A 3 41.43 -11.89 -8.19
N MET A 4 40.94 -12.39 -7.06
CA MET A 4 40.30 -11.62 -5.99
C MET A 4 41.17 -11.61 -4.72
N GLY A 5 42.46 -11.93 -4.83
CA GLY A 5 43.47 -11.96 -3.77
C GLY A 5 43.40 -13.21 -2.87
N GLY A 6 42.19 -13.60 -2.45
CA GLY A 6 41.96 -14.82 -1.67
C GLY A 6 41.42 -16.01 -2.48
N TYR A 7 40.87 -15.77 -3.66
CA TYR A 7 40.24 -16.78 -4.51
C TYR A 7 40.25 -16.34 -5.99
N LEU A 8 40.24 -17.31 -6.90
CA LEU A 8 40.04 -17.09 -8.33
C LEU A 8 38.57 -17.23 -8.68
N SER A 9 38.04 -16.32 -9.50
CA SER A 9 36.69 -16.37 -10.06
C SER A 9 36.75 -16.69 -11.55
N PHE A 10 36.18 -17.84 -11.95
CA PHE A 10 36.01 -18.22 -13.35
C PHE A 10 34.61 -17.85 -13.85
N ASP A 11 34.57 -16.94 -14.80
CA ASP A 11 33.36 -16.45 -15.46
C ASP A 11 33.69 -16.07 -16.91
N TYR A 12 32.66 -15.78 -17.71
CA TYR A 12 32.75 -15.51 -19.13
C TYR A 12 32.19 -14.12 -19.49
N ASN A 13 32.58 -13.65 -20.67
CA ASN A 13 31.99 -12.50 -21.33
C ASN A 13 31.77 -12.85 -22.82
N THR A 14 30.71 -12.34 -23.42
CA THR A 14 30.31 -12.60 -24.82
C THR A 14 30.24 -11.27 -25.55
N SER A 15 30.91 -11.13 -26.70
CA SER A 15 30.79 -9.91 -27.51
C SER A 15 29.49 -9.91 -28.32
N SER A 16 29.04 -11.09 -28.73
CA SER A 16 27.78 -11.31 -29.46
C SER A 16 27.02 -12.54 -28.97
N ALA A 17 25.72 -12.60 -29.22
CA ALA A 17 24.91 -13.79 -28.94
C ALA A 17 25.28 -14.98 -29.85
N SER A 18 25.83 -14.70 -31.04
CA SER A 18 26.30 -15.69 -32.02
C SER A 18 27.52 -16.49 -31.54
N GLU A 19 28.35 -15.97 -30.64
CA GLU A 19 29.49 -16.70 -30.04
C GLU A 19 29.06 -17.77 -29.04
N VAL A 20 27.86 -17.65 -28.46
CA VAL A 20 27.40 -18.47 -27.32
C VAL A 20 27.45 -19.98 -27.59
N PRO A 21 27.04 -20.51 -28.77
CA PRO A 21 27.15 -21.94 -29.08
C PRO A 21 28.60 -22.45 -29.17
N GLU A 22 29.53 -21.63 -29.66
CA GLU A 22 30.96 -21.99 -29.80
C GLU A 22 31.71 -21.92 -28.47
N MET A 23 31.34 -20.95 -27.62
CA MET A 23 31.84 -20.86 -26.25
C MET A 23 31.38 -22.05 -25.42
N PHE A 24 30.12 -22.47 -25.57
CA PHE A 24 29.48 -23.51 -24.76
C PHE A 24 28.94 -24.68 -25.60
N PRO A 25 29.79 -25.41 -26.33
CA PRO A 25 29.34 -26.53 -27.16
C PRO A 25 28.65 -27.60 -26.31
N ASP A 26 27.68 -28.32 -26.90
CA ASP A 26 26.98 -29.41 -26.23
C ASP A 26 27.94 -30.56 -25.91
N PRO A 27 28.18 -30.89 -24.62
CA PRO A 27 29.00 -32.04 -24.26
C PRO A 27 28.40 -33.38 -24.72
N GLN A 28 27.08 -33.46 -24.93
CA GLN A 28 26.41 -34.69 -25.38
C GLN A 28 26.67 -34.99 -26.85
N ALA A 29 26.73 -33.96 -27.70
CA ALA A 29 27.13 -34.06 -29.11
C ALA A 29 28.60 -34.47 -29.33
N LEU A 30 29.44 -34.42 -28.30
CA LEU A 30 30.87 -34.77 -28.38
C LEU A 30 31.17 -36.23 -27.96
N PRO A 31 32.23 -36.86 -28.50
CA PRO A 31 32.58 -38.25 -28.20
C PRO A 31 32.71 -38.55 -26.70
N ARG A 32 32.09 -39.64 -26.24
CA ARG A 32 31.93 -39.99 -24.81
C ARG A 32 33.24 -40.08 -24.00
N ARG A 33 34.38 -40.35 -24.65
CA ARG A 33 35.71 -40.49 -24.02
C ARG A 33 36.76 -39.60 -24.69
N GLY A 34 36.40 -38.36 -25.05
CA GLY A 34 37.30 -37.38 -25.65
C GLY A 34 37.55 -36.18 -24.73
N GLU A 35 38.78 -35.65 -24.76
CA GLU A 35 39.19 -34.44 -24.04
C GLU A 35 38.27 -33.24 -24.35
N ALA A 36 37.88 -33.06 -25.62
CA ALA A 36 36.94 -32.02 -26.04
C ALA A 36 35.61 -32.04 -25.27
N ARG A 37 35.08 -33.24 -24.92
CA ARG A 37 33.85 -33.38 -24.13
C ARG A 37 34.05 -32.95 -22.68
N LEU A 38 35.21 -33.27 -22.10
CA LEU A 38 35.58 -32.81 -20.76
C LEU A 38 35.73 -31.28 -20.73
N LEU A 39 36.45 -30.70 -21.69
CA LEU A 39 36.61 -29.26 -21.81
C LEU A 39 35.27 -28.54 -22.01
N ALA A 40 34.37 -29.08 -22.84
CA ALA A 40 33.02 -28.55 -23.00
C ALA A 40 32.23 -28.54 -21.67
N ALA A 41 32.28 -29.63 -20.90
CA ALA A 41 31.66 -29.70 -19.58
C ALA A 41 32.29 -28.73 -18.57
N VAL A 42 33.62 -28.61 -18.54
CA VAL A 42 34.33 -27.62 -17.69
C VAL A 42 33.92 -26.20 -18.04
N ARG A 43 33.81 -25.86 -19.34
CA ARG A 43 33.32 -24.53 -19.76
C ARG A 43 31.92 -24.23 -19.21
N ARG A 44 31.01 -25.22 -19.16
CA ARG A 44 29.68 -25.03 -18.54
C ARG A 44 29.76 -24.68 -17.04
N GLU A 45 30.74 -25.23 -16.32
CA GLU A 45 30.95 -24.92 -14.90
C GLU A 45 31.59 -23.54 -14.67
N CYS A 46 32.31 -22.98 -15.65
CA CYS A 46 32.96 -21.65 -15.61
C CYS A 46 31.97 -20.45 -15.67
N ARG A 47 30.93 -20.47 -14.84
CA ARG A 47 29.94 -19.39 -14.64
C ARG A 47 29.87 -19.03 -13.16
N GLY A 48 30.89 -18.32 -12.69
CA GLY A 48 31.06 -17.95 -11.28
C GLY A 48 31.63 -19.07 -10.41
N LEU A 49 32.38 -20.02 -10.99
CA LEU A 49 33.12 -21.04 -10.23
C LEU A 49 34.23 -20.35 -9.43
N LEU A 50 34.29 -20.62 -8.11
CA LEU A 50 35.32 -20.07 -7.24
C LEU A 50 36.35 -21.16 -6.90
N VAL A 51 37.64 -20.82 -6.98
CA VAL A 51 38.76 -21.75 -6.84
C VAL A 51 39.85 -21.15 -5.93
N CYS A 52 40.51 -21.98 -5.13
CA CYS A 52 41.66 -21.59 -4.32
C CYS A 52 42.92 -21.47 -5.20
N PRO A 53 43.58 -20.30 -5.29
CA PRO A 53 44.71 -20.08 -6.19
C PRO A 53 45.93 -20.97 -5.88
N SER A 54 46.17 -21.29 -4.60
CA SER A 54 47.35 -22.07 -4.18
C SER A 54 47.19 -23.59 -4.30
N THR A 55 45.96 -24.10 -4.33
CA THR A 55 45.69 -25.55 -4.33
C THR A 55 44.91 -26.04 -5.56
N GLY A 56 44.28 -25.14 -6.31
CA GLY A 56 43.34 -25.51 -7.38
C GLY A 56 42.01 -26.10 -6.87
N ALA A 57 41.80 -26.18 -5.55
CA ALA A 57 40.56 -26.72 -4.98
C ALA A 57 39.36 -25.81 -5.28
N VAL A 58 38.23 -26.40 -5.68
CA VAL A 58 36.97 -25.65 -5.87
C VAL A 58 36.45 -25.23 -4.49
N LEU A 59 36.18 -23.93 -4.33
CA LEU A 59 35.62 -23.33 -3.12
C LEU A 59 34.10 -23.18 -3.20
N ALA A 60 33.58 -22.85 -4.39
CA ALA A 60 32.14 -22.76 -4.65
C ALA A 60 31.80 -23.24 -6.05
N ARG A 61 30.87 -24.19 -6.15
CA ARG A 61 30.39 -24.77 -7.41
C ARG A 61 28.93 -24.36 -7.66
N ARG A 62 28.76 -23.22 -8.32
CA ARG A 62 27.45 -22.57 -8.58
C ARG A 62 26.70 -23.21 -9.75
N LEU A 63 25.57 -22.64 -10.18
CA LEU A 63 24.80 -23.17 -11.32
C LEU A 63 25.64 -23.16 -12.62
N PRO A 64 25.68 -24.28 -13.37
CA PRO A 64 26.35 -24.31 -14.66
C PRO A 64 25.65 -23.40 -15.67
N LYS A 65 26.28 -23.14 -16.81
CA LYS A 65 25.67 -22.38 -17.91
C LYS A 65 24.50 -23.16 -18.53
N PHE A 66 23.29 -22.63 -18.35
CA PHE A 66 22.08 -23.00 -19.08
C PHE A 66 21.56 -21.85 -19.95
N PHE A 67 20.65 -22.15 -20.87
CA PHE A 67 20.16 -21.24 -21.91
C PHE A 67 18.65 -20.99 -21.78
N ASN A 68 18.13 -20.03 -22.55
CA ASN A 68 16.70 -19.89 -22.77
C ASN A 68 16.16 -21.06 -23.62
N SER A 69 14.86 -21.33 -23.53
CA SER A 69 14.19 -22.23 -24.48
C SER A 69 14.41 -21.74 -25.90
N ASP A 70 14.72 -22.66 -26.80
CA ASP A 70 14.95 -22.43 -28.24
C ASP A 70 16.16 -21.53 -28.57
N GLU A 71 17.04 -21.19 -27.61
CA GLU A 71 18.29 -20.41 -27.82
C GLU A 71 19.38 -21.21 -28.54
N VAL A 72 19.46 -22.52 -28.29
CA VAL A 72 20.45 -23.44 -28.88
C VAL A 72 19.79 -24.78 -29.22
N PRO A 73 20.38 -25.63 -30.10
CA PRO A 73 19.77 -26.92 -30.47
C PRO A 73 19.39 -27.81 -29.28
N GLU A 74 20.22 -27.87 -28.24
CA GLU A 74 19.96 -28.65 -27.01
C GLU A 74 18.82 -28.10 -26.12
N THR A 75 18.32 -26.88 -26.36
CA THR A 75 17.20 -26.28 -25.62
C THR A 75 15.95 -26.04 -26.46
N ARG A 76 15.88 -26.58 -27.68
CA ARG A 76 14.62 -26.63 -28.45
C ARG A 76 13.57 -27.45 -27.70
N MET A 77 12.32 -27.01 -27.74
CA MET A 77 11.21 -27.68 -27.06
C MET A 77 11.08 -29.18 -27.40
N GLU A 78 11.29 -29.56 -28.67
CA GLU A 78 11.31 -30.94 -29.16
C GLU A 78 12.44 -31.82 -28.57
N SER A 79 13.51 -31.19 -28.08
CA SER A 79 14.69 -31.85 -27.51
C SER A 79 14.66 -31.94 -25.98
N LEU A 80 13.64 -31.39 -25.33
CA LEU A 80 13.51 -31.30 -23.87
C LEU A 80 12.54 -32.36 -23.33
N PRO A 81 12.76 -32.90 -22.11
CA PRO A 81 11.82 -33.86 -21.51
C PRO A 81 10.46 -33.20 -21.19
N PRO A 82 9.33 -33.94 -21.29
CA PRO A 82 8.00 -33.35 -21.20
C PRO A 82 7.60 -32.87 -19.81
N GLY A 83 8.08 -33.54 -18.75
CA GLY A 83 7.78 -33.20 -17.35
C GLY A 83 9.02 -33.06 -16.48
N GLY A 84 8.93 -32.31 -15.39
CA GLY A 84 10.06 -31.96 -14.52
C GLY A 84 9.67 -31.01 -13.39
N LEU A 85 10.65 -30.23 -12.90
CA LEU A 85 10.44 -29.22 -11.86
C LEU A 85 10.63 -27.82 -12.45
N ALA A 86 9.70 -26.90 -12.18
CA ALA A 86 9.79 -25.50 -12.58
C ALA A 86 9.80 -24.59 -11.34
N THR A 87 10.80 -23.73 -11.22
CA THR A 87 10.90 -22.73 -10.15
C THR A 87 10.70 -21.32 -10.71
N CYS A 88 10.17 -20.41 -9.91
CA CYS A 88 10.08 -19.00 -10.28
C CYS A 88 11.48 -18.46 -10.61
N LYS A 89 11.64 -17.86 -11.80
CA LYS A 89 12.87 -17.13 -12.08
C LYS A 89 12.76 -15.76 -11.42
N LEU A 90 13.52 -15.60 -10.35
CA LEU A 90 13.73 -14.32 -9.68
C LEU A 90 14.67 -13.43 -10.52
N ASP A 91 14.45 -12.12 -10.41
CA ASP A 91 15.17 -11.06 -11.11
C ASP A 91 16.03 -10.32 -10.08
N GLY A 92 17.27 -10.78 -9.90
CA GLY A 92 18.19 -10.28 -8.88
C GLY A 92 19.64 -10.60 -9.21
N SER A 93 20.45 -10.80 -8.17
CA SER A 93 21.84 -11.20 -8.29
C SER A 93 22.10 -12.58 -7.66
N LEU A 94 22.71 -13.49 -8.40
CA LEU A 94 23.11 -14.80 -7.87
C LEU A 94 24.25 -14.63 -6.85
N VAL A 95 24.05 -15.15 -5.63
CA VAL A 95 25.01 -15.12 -4.51
C VAL A 95 25.19 -16.53 -3.92
N SER A 96 26.35 -16.81 -3.30
CA SER A 96 26.60 -18.08 -2.62
C SER A 96 27.57 -17.91 -1.45
N PRO A 97 27.36 -18.60 -0.31
CA PRO A 97 28.38 -18.74 0.73
C PRO A 97 29.47 -19.71 0.28
N PHE A 98 30.70 -19.47 0.72
CA PHE A 98 31.85 -20.36 0.52
C PHE A 98 32.85 -20.20 1.67
N LEU A 99 33.68 -21.22 1.90
CA LEU A 99 34.72 -21.17 2.93
C LEU A 99 35.98 -20.51 2.37
N LEU A 100 36.46 -19.45 3.03
CA LEU A 100 37.69 -18.74 2.70
C LEU A 100 38.59 -18.67 3.94
N GLY A 101 39.62 -19.51 3.99
CA GLY A 101 40.31 -19.82 5.25
C GLY A 101 39.34 -20.50 6.20
N ASP A 102 39.25 -20.03 7.45
CA ASP A 102 38.31 -20.56 8.45
C ASP A 102 36.94 -19.84 8.46
N THR A 103 36.77 -18.81 7.64
CA THR A 103 35.60 -17.91 7.65
C THR A 103 34.69 -18.19 6.45
N VAL A 104 33.39 -18.35 6.68
CA VAL A 104 32.40 -18.36 5.58
C VAL A 104 32.21 -16.94 5.08
N ARG A 105 32.34 -16.75 3.77
CA ARG A 105 32.15 -15.48 3.06
C ARG A 105 31.07 -15.64 2.02
N TRP A 106 30.37 -14.55 1.70
CA TRP A 106 29.34 -14.53 0.66
C TRP A 106 29.84 -13.76 -0.56
N ALA A 107 29.70 -14.34 -1.74
CA ALA A 107 30.09 -13.70 -2.99
C ALA A 107 28.98 -13.76 -4.04
N GLY A 108 28.86 -12.67 -4.80
CA GLY A 108 28.10 -12.60 -6.05
C GLY A 108 28.92 -13.11 -7.24
N LYS A 109 28.66 -12.60 -8.45
CA LYS A 109 29.29 -13.05 -9.71
C LYS A 109 30.81 -13.29 -9.60
N SER A 110 31.56 -12.31 -9.08
CA SER A 110 33.00 -12.44 -8.85
C SER A 110 33.51 -11.81 -7.54
N ALA A 111 32.77 -10.86 -6.97
CA ALA A 111 33.17 -10.12 -5.77
C ALA A 111 32.38 -10.56 -4.54
N LEU A 112 32.90 -10.22 -3.37
CA LEU A 112 32.21 -10.38 -2.09
C LEU A 112 30.95 -9.50 -2.05
N ALA A 113 29.86 -10.04 -1.50
CA ALA A 113 28.55 -9.39 -1.42
C ALA A 113 28.32 -8.89 0.01
N LEU A 114 28.93 -7.76 0.37
CA LEU A 114 28.96 -7.25 1.74
C LEU A 114 27.56 -6.96 2.30
N ASP A 115 26.65 -6.46 1.46
CA ASP A 115 25.25 -6.19 1.84
C ASP A 115 24.50 -7.49 2.18
N VAL A 116 24.84 -8.59 1.51
CA VAL A 116 24.33 -9.93 1.85
C VAL A 116 24.96 -10.44 3.15
N GLU A 117 26.25 -10.20 3.39
CA GLU A 117 26.89 -10.55 4.67
C GLU A 117 26.22 -9.82 5.85
N ALA A 118 25.90 -8.53 5.70
CA ALA A 118 25.12 -7.78 6.69
C ALA A 118 23.68 -8.30 6.85
N PHE A 119 23.03 -8.67 5.74
CA PHE A 119 21.67 -9.22 5.74
C PHE A 119 21.57 -10.57 6.45
N VAL A 120 22.53 -11.49 6.26
CA VAL A 120 22.53 -12.80 6.90
C VAL A 120 23.04 -12.77 8.34
N ALA A 121 23.97 -11.87 8.69
CA ALA A 121 24.46 -11.72 10.05
C ALA A 121 23.35 -11.40 11.07
N THR A 122 22.30 -10.72 10.61
CA THR A 122 21.10 -10.38 11.39
C THR A 122 19.98 -11.44 11.34
N ARG A 123 20.15 -12.53 10.58
CA ARG A 123 19.09 -13.51 10.27
C ARG A 123 19.57 -14.96 10.50
N PRO A 124 19.34 -15.54 11.70
CA PRO A 124 19.85 -16.88 12.06
C PRO A 124 19.41 -18.03 11.14
N CYS A 125 18.33 -17.88 10.36
CA CYS A 125 17.86 -18.88 9.41
C CYS A 125 18.87 -19.24 8.30
N TYR A 126 19.85 -18.37 8.00
CA TYR A 126 20.89 -18.67 7.00
C TYR A 126 22.07 -19.48 7.55
N ARG A 127 22.19 -19.67 8.88
CA ARG A 127 23.29 -20.45 9.50
C ARG A 127 23.41 -21.87 8.94
N GLY A 128 22.28 -22.49 8.59
CA GLY A 128 22.27 -23.81 7.95
C GLY A 128 23.02 -23.82 6.62
N ALA A 129 22.90 -22.76 5.81
CA ALA A 129 23.61 -22.62 4.54
C ALA A 129 25.11 -22.36 4.72
N GLU A 130 25.49 -21.60 5.75
CA GLU A 130 26.91 -21.38 6.08
C GLU A 130 27.59 -22.67 6.53
N GLU A 131 26.90 -23.49 7.31
CA GLU A 131 27.39 -24.82 7.71
C GLU A 131 27.48 -25.79 6.52
N LEU A 132 26.60 -25.67 5.52
CA LEU A 132 26.75 -26.41 4.25
C LEU A 132 28.01 -26.01 3.48
N ALA A 133 28.34 -24.71 3.43
CA ALA A 133 29.58 -24.23 2.82
C ALA A 133 30.82 -24.84 3.47
N ARG A 134 30.83 -24.97 4.81
CA ARG A 134 31.90 -25.65 5.56
C ARG A 134 32.00 -27.15 5.24
N ARG A 135 30.89 -27.80 4.90
CA ARG A 135 30.78 -29.23 4.59
C ARG A 135 30.98 -29.58 3.11
N GLY A 136 31.53 -28.66 2.30
CA GLY A 136 31.79 -28.92 0.88
C GLY A 136 30.53 -28.96 0.01
N VAL A 137 29.50 -28.20 0.38
CA VAL A 137 28.28 -28.00 -0.40
C VAL A 137 28.15 -26.51 -0.69
N THR A 138 27.75 -26.14 -1.91
CA THR A 138 27.46 -24.76 -2.31
C THR A 138 25.95 -24.56 -2.37
N PRO A 139 25.33 -23.97 -1.33
CA PRO A 139 24.04 -23.30 -1.45
C PRO A 139 24.13 -22.15 -2.46
N ILE A 140 23.08 -21.97 -3.25
CA ILE A 140 23.02 -20.97 -4.31
C ILE A 140 21.73 -20.18 -4.14
N PHE A 141 21.85 -18.88 -3.92
CA PHE A 141 20.76 -17.96 -3.65
C PHE A 141 20.60 -16.93 -4.77
N GLU A 142 19.40 -16.38 -4.91
CA GLU A 142 19.20 -15.07 -5.55
C GLU A 142 19.03 -14.00 -4.47
N TRP A 143 19.80 -12.93 -4.58
CA TRP A 143 19.63 -11.70 -3.83
C TRP A 143 18.72 -10.76 -4.62
N CYS A 144 17.50 -10.55 -4.10
CA CYS A 144 16.53 -9.60 -4.61
C CYS A 144 16.57 -8.37 -3.70
N GLU A 145 17.30 -7.33 -4.10
CA GLU A 145 17.53 -6.15 -3.27
C GLU A 145 16.39 -5.13 -3.36
N ALA A 146 16.00 -4.55 -2.23
CA ALA A 146 15.02 -3.47 -2.20
C ALA A 146 15.53 -2.21 -2.90
N GLY A 147 14.66 -1.58 -3.70
CA GLY A 147 14.97 -0.34 -4.41
C GLY A 147 15.27 -0.57 -5.90
N PRO A 148 16.27 0.11 -6.49
CA PRO A 148 16.50 0.09 -7.93
C PRO A 148 16.60 -1.33 -8.52
N PRO A 149 15.89 -1.61 -9.63
CA PRO A 149 15.91 -2.94 -10.24
C PRO A 149 17.31 -3.25 -10.79
N VAL A 150 17.83 -4.42 -10.44
CA VAL A 150 19.07 -4.96 -11.05
C VAL A 150 18.81 -5.37 -12.51
N GLY A 151 17.59 -5.84 -12.80
CA GLY A 151 17.07 -6.11 -14.14
C GLY A 151 15.87 -5.22 -14.46
N VAL A 152 14.67 -5.81 -14.42
CA VAL A 152 13.40 -5.13 -14.72
C VAL A 152 12.56 -4.90 -13.47
N ILE A 153 12.56 -5.84 -12.53
CA ILE A 153 11.66 -5.85 -11.37
C ILE A 153 12.26 -5.08 -10.20
N THR A 154 11.53 -4.05 -9.75
CA THR A 154 11.80 -3.29 -8.51
C THR A 154 11.25 -4.08 -7.31
N HIS A 155 12.10 -4.48 -6.38
CA HIS A 155 11.66 -5.12 -5.13
C HIS A 155 11.42 -4.06 -4.05
N GLN A 156 10.39 -4.26 -3.22
CA GLN A 156 10.08 -3.38 -2.09
C GLN A 156 10.85 -3.77 -0.81
N GLU A 157 11.21 -5.04 -0.68
CA GLU A 157 11.95 -5.60 0.46
C GLU A 157 13.11 -6.47 -0.02
N SER A 158 14.24 -6.42 0.70
CA SER A 158 15.41 -7.23 0.36
C SER A 158 15.22 -8.67 0.81
N ARG A 159 15.38 -9.62 -0.12
CA ARG A 159 15.19 -11.06 0.09
C ARG A 159 16.37 -11.86 -0.44
N LEU A 160 16.69 -12.97 0.22
CA LEU A 160 17.77 -13.88 -0.15
C LEU A 160 17.21 -15.29 -0.29
N VAL A 161 16.80 -15.65 -1.51
CA VAL A 161 16.00 -16.86 -1.77
C VAL A 161 16.90 -18.01 -2.24
N LEU A 162 16.86 -19.15 -1.54
CA LEU A 162 17.61 -20.35 -1.91
C LEU A 162 17.05 -20.96 -3.20
N LEU A 163 17.88 -21.04 -4.24
CA LEU A 163 17.53 -21.63 -5.53
C LEU A 163 17.88 -23.12 -5.60
N ALA A 164 19.06 -23.48 -5.09
CA ALA A 164 19.63 -24.83 -5.20
C ALA A 164 20.75 -25.04 -4.18
N ALA A 165 21.18 -26.28 -4.00
CA ALA A 165 22.46 -26.62 -3.38
C ALA A 165 23.18 -27.67 -4.24
N ARG A 166 24.51 -27.54 -4.41
CA ARG A 166 25.34 -28.48 -5.17
C ARG A 166 26.50 -29.01 -4.33
N SER A 167 26.88 -30.27 -4.53
CA SER A 167 28.15 -30.82 -4.03
C SER A 167 29.34 -30.09 -4.67
N VAL A 168 30.31 -29.62 -3.88
CA VAL A 168 31.54 -28.98 -4.40
C VAL A 168 32.39 -30.00 -5.17
N ALA A 169 32.47 -31.23 -4.67
CA ALA A 169 33.27 -32.30 -5.25
C ALA A 169 32.67 -32.83 -6.56
N THR A 170 31.38 -33.20 -6.55
CA THR A 170 30.73 -33.91 -7.67
C THR A 170 29.90 -33.01 -8.59
N GLY A 171 29.44 -31.84 -8.12
CA GLY A 171 28.50 -30.99 -8.84
C GLY A 171 27.07 -31.49 -8.88
N GLU A 172 26.76 -32.59 -8.19
CA GLU A 172 25.40 -33.11 -8.06
C GLU A 172 24.51 -32.13 -7.29
N PHE A 173 23.27 -31.99 -7.76
CA PHE A 173 22.25 -31.18 -7.10
C PHE A 173 21.62 -31.93 -5.92
N TRP A 174 21.28 -31.19 -4.88
CA TRP A 174 20.44 -31.70 -3.81
C TRP A 174 18.97 -31.79 -4.27
N PRO A 175 18.21 -32.83 -3.86
CA PRO A 175 16.77 -32.90 -4.10
C PRO A 175 16.04 -31.71 -3.47
N TYR A 176 15.01 -31.20 -4.16
CA TYR A 176 14.27 -30.01 -3.73
C TYR A 176 13.73 -30.09 -2.29
N GLU A 177 13.16 -31.23 -1.88
CA GLU A 177 12.66 -31.41 -0.52
C GLU A 177 13.74 -31.24 0.57
N ARG A 178 15.02 -31.51 0.24
CA ARG A 178 16.15 -31.30 1.14
C ARG A 178 16.56 -29.82 1.26
N LEU A 179 16.21 -28.98 0.28
CA LEU A 179 16.41 -27.54 0.39
C LEU A 179 15.45 -26.94 1.43
N ARG A 180 14.21 -27.42 1.46
CA ARG A 180 13.15 -26.95 2.38
C ARG A 180 13.48 -27.19 3.87
N THR A 181 14.39 -28.10 4.19
CA THR A 181 14.81 -28.36 5.58
C THR A 181 15.86 -27.38 6.11
N LEU A 182 16.32 -26.40 5.31
CA LEU A 182 17.40 -25.47 5.70
C LEU A 182 16.93 -24.24 6.49
N GLY A 183 15.61 -24.04 6.63
CA GLY A 183 15.02 -22.99 7.47
C GLY A 183 15.10 -21.57 6.92
N CYS A 184 15.87 -21.32 5.86
CA CYS A 184 15.84 -20.10 5.06
C CYS A 184 14.70 -20.12 4.02
N GLU A 185 14.45 -18.97 3.39
CA GLU A 185 13.50 -18.89 2.28
C GLU A 185 14.01 -19.70 1.07
N VAL A 186 13.15 -20.54 0.50
CA VAL A 186 13.46 -21.40 -0.67
C VAL A 186 12.53 -21.04 -1.82
N VAL A 187 13.06 -20.99 -3.04
CA VAL A 187 12.25 -20.70 -4.23
C VAL A 187 11.13 -21.74 -4.37
N GLU A 188 9.91 -21.28 -4.62
CA GLU A 188 8.78 -22.19 -4.84
C GLU A 188 9.00 -23.00 -6.13
N ALA A 189 8.65 -24.29 -6.06
CA ALA A 189 8.83 -25.23 -7.16
C ALA A 189 7.54 -25.99 -7.46
N VAL A 190 7.14 -25.99 -8.73
CA VAL A 190 5.92 -26.61 -9.23
C VAL A 190 6.31 -27.74 -10.18
N ARG A 191 5.68 -28.92 -10.01
CA ARG A 191 5.82 -30.02 -10.98
C ARG A 191 4.94 -29.74 -12.20
N PHE A 192 5.43 -30.14 -13.37
CA PHE A 192 4.67 -30.06 -14.61
C PHE A 192 4.87 -31.34 -15.43
N ASP A 193 3.87 -31.70 -16.22
CA ASP A 193 3.87 -32.87 -17.10
C ASP A 193 3.87 -32.49 -18.60
N ASP A 194 3.47 -31.24 -18.91
CA ASP A 194 3.47 -30.66 -20.25
C ASP A 194 4.30 -29.36 -20.28
N LEU A 195 5.48 -29.47 -20.88
CA LEU A 195 6.44 -28.38 -21.09
C LEU A 195 5.90 -27.27 -21.99
N SER A 196 5.07 -27.59 -22.98
CA SER A 196 4.46 -26.61 -23.91
C SER A 196 3.38 -25.79 -23.21
N ALA A 197 2.53 -26.45 -22.41
CA ALA A 197 1.55 -25.78 -21.57
C ALA A 197 2.20 -24.93 -20.47
N LEU A 198 3.37 -25.32 -19.96
CA LEU A 198 4.18 -24.47 -19.09
C LEU A 198 4.71 -23.24 -19.85
N GLN A 199 5.37 -23.41 -21.00
CA GLN A 199 5.91 -22.30 -21.79
C GLN A 199 4.82 -21.30 -22.19
N GLY A 200 3.64 -21.79 -22.59
CA GLY A 200 2.47 -20.97 -22.91
C GLY A 200 2.00 -20.12 -21.73
N ARG A 201 1.84 -20.73 -20.55
CA ARG A 201 1.49 -19.99 -19.31
C ARG A 201 2.55 -18.97 -18.94
N THR A 202 3.84 -19.35 -18.92
CA THR A 202 4.94 -18.45 -18.56
C THR A 202 5.01 -17.22 -19.46
N ARG A 203 4.79 -17.37 -20.78
CA ARG A 203 4.80 -16.24 -21.72
C ARG A 203 3.75 -15.18 -21.40
N LEU A 204 2.60 -15.56 -20.83
CA LEU A 204 1.49 -14.66 -20.49
C LEU A 204 1.62 -13.99 -19.11
N GLN A 205 2.59 -14.37 -18.28
CA GLN A 205 2.74 -13.80 -16.95
C GLN A 205 3.24 -12.34 -17.00
N VAL A 206 2.76 -11.53 -16.05
CA VAL A 206 3.15 -10.13 -15.82
C VAL A 206 3.77 -10.03 -14.42
N GLY A 207 4.72 -9.12 -14.21
CA GLY A 207 5.37 -8.92 -12.90
C GLY A 207 6.41 -9.97 -12.52
N VAL A 208 6.73 -10.93 -13.41
CA VAL A 208 7.74 -11.99 -13.19
C VAL A 208 8.65 -12.12 -14.41
N GLU A 209 9.92 -12.47 -14.20
CA GLU A 209 10.84 -12.76 -15.32
C GLU A 209 10.44 -14.03 -16.07
N GLY A 210 9.93 -15.03 -15.35
CA GLY A 210 9.44 -16.29 -15.89
C GLY A 210 9.79 -17.46 -14.97
N VAL A 211 10.23 -18.59 -15.53
CA VAL A 211 10.59 -19.80 -14.77
C VAL A 211 11.94 -20.38 -15.18
N VAL A 212 12.61 -21.05 -14.24
CA VAL A 212 13.71 -21.97 -14.52
C VAL A 212 13.16 -23.39 -14.41
N VAL A 213 13.26 -24.15 -15.50
CA VAL A 213 12.92 -25.56 -15.54
C VAL A 213 14.18 -26.40 -15.34
N ALA A 214 14.11 -27.40 -14.48
CA ALA A 214 15.22 -28.28 -14.13
C ALA A 214 14.84 -29.76 -14.16
N TRP A 215 15.76 -30.56 -14.70
CA TRP A 215 15.78 -32.02 -14.64
C TRP A 215 17.09 -32.43 -13.99
N HIS A 216 17.16 -32.33 -12.66
CA HIS A 216 18.40 -32.50 -11.90
C HIS A 216 19.06 -33.86 -12.15
N ASP A 217 18.27 -34.94 -12.23
CA ASP A 217 18.75 -36.30 -12.51
C ASP A 217 19.37 -36.46 -13.92
N LEU A 218 19.04 -35.54 -14.84
CA LEU A 218 19.61 -35.47 -16.20
C LEU A 218 20.68 -34.38 -16.34
N GLY A 219 20.94 -33.59 -15.28
CA GLY A 219 21.82 -32.43 -15.31
C GLY A 219 21.37 -31.30 -16.27
N ARG A 220 20.10 -31.27 -16.69
CA ARG A 220 19.58 -30.29 -17.66
C ARG A 220 18.79 -29.18 -16.98
N MET A 221 18.96 -27.96 -17.45
CA MET A 221 18.19 -26.79 -17.03
C MET A 221 17.91 -25.88 -18.24
N VAL A 222 16.78 -25.19 -18.22
CA VAL A 222 16.40 -24.18 -19.23
C VAL A 222 15.62 -23.05 -18.54
N LYS A 223 15.75 -21.81 -19.02
CA LYS A 223 14.92 -20.69 -18.57
C LYS A 223 13.86 -20.34 -19.63
N MET A 224 12.63 -20.15 -19.18
CA MET A 224 11.53 -19.65 -20.00
C MET A 224 11.16 -18.28 -19.46
N LYS A 225 11.05 -17.28 -20.33
CA LYS A 225 10.76 -15.90 -19.92
C LYS A 225 9.35 -15.48 -20.30
N SER A 226 8.77 -14.60 -19.49
CA SER A 226 7.52 -13.92 -19.84
C SER A 226 7.73 -12.99 -21.03
N ALA A 227 6.71 -12.82 -21.88
CA ALA A 227 6.75 -11.84 -22.96
C ALA A 227 6.92 -10.42 -22.39
N TRP A 228 6.26 -10.17 -21.26
CA TRP A 228 6.34 -8.95 -20.46
C TRP A 228 7.78 -8.56 -20.09
N TRP A 229 8.53 -9.45 -19.42
CA TRP A 229 9.91 -9.15 -19.01
C TRP A 229 10.83 -8.98 -20.21
N VAL A 230 10.66 -9.81 -21.26
CA VAL A 230 11.47 -9.71 -22.48
C VAL A 230 11.26 -8.37 -23.19
N ALA A 231 10.02 -7.89 -23.27
CA ALA A 231 9.70 -6.58 -23.83
C ALA A 231 10.35 -5.45 -23.02
N LEU A 232 10.23 -5.45 -21.69
CA LEU A 232 10.80 -4.42 -20.82
C LEU A 232 12.33 -4.41 -20.82
N ALA A 233 12.98 -5.58 -20.75
CA ALA A 233 14.44 -5.67 -20.81
C ALA A 233 15.00 -5.23 -22.19
N ALA A 234 14.28 -5.54 -23.28
CA ALA A 234 14.63 -5.04 -24.60
C ALA A 234 14.44 -3.52 -24.69
N ALA A 235 13.37 -2.98 -24.09
CA ALA A 235 13.08 -1.55 -24.06
C ALA A 235 14.10 -0.75 -23.25
N GLN A 236 14.49 -1.22 -22.05
CA GLN A 236 15.60 -0.65 -21.27
C GLN A 236 16.90 -0.58 -22.09
N LYS A 237 17.26 -1.66 -22.80
CA LYS A 237 18.47 -1.70 -23.63
C LYS A 237 18.38 -0.74 -24.83
N ARG A 238 17.22 -0.62 -25.47
CA ARG A 238 17.00 0.30 -26.61
C ARG A 238 16.95 1.77 -26.19
N GLY A 239 16.45 2.05 -24.98
CA GLY A 239 16.39 3.41 -24.43
C GLY A 239 17.75 4.02 -24.08
N GLN A 240 18.84 3.24 -24.07
CA GLN A 240 20.22 3.71 -23.83
C GLN A 240 20.39 4.57 -22.55
N GLY A 241 19.59 4.28 -21.51
CA GLY A 241 19.58 5.04 -20.25
C GLY A 241 18.62 6.24 -20.20
N GLN A 242 18.00 6.62 -21.32
CA GLN A 242 16.93 7.64 -21.35
C GLN A 242 15.59 7.02 -20.97
N ALA A 243 14.94 7.59 -19.95
CA ALA A 243 13.71 7.03 -19.38
C ALA A 243 12.51 7.08 -20.36
N ALA A 244 12.31 8.21 -21.05
CA ALA A 244 11.23 8.36 -22.03
C ALA A 244 11.45 7.48 -23.27
N SER A 245 12.68 7.38 -23.78
CA SER A 245 13.03 6.47 -24.89
C SER A 245 12.83 4.98 -24.51
N ALA A 246 13.11 4.61 -23.26
CA ALA A 246 12.81 3.26 -22.75
C ALA A 246 11.29 3.03 -22.64
N LEU A 247 10.53 3.99 -22.12
CA LEU A 247 9.06 3.92 -22.07
C LEU A 247 8.45 3.80 -23.47
N LEU A 248 8.91 4.62 -24.42
CA LEU A 248 8.52 4.56 -25.84
C LEU A 248 8.74 3.17 -26.43
N SER A 249 9.92 2.57 -26.21
CA SER A 249 10.21 1.22 -26.70
C SER A 249 9.44 0.12 -25.97
N ALA A 250 8.96 0.34 -24.75
CA ALA A 250 8.10 -0.61 -24.05
C ALA A 250 6.68 -0.58 -24.63
N LEU A 251 6.15 0.62 -24.91
CA LEU A 251 4.82 0.84 -25.47
C LEU A 251 4.63 0.28 -26.90
N GLN A 252 5.72 0.03 -27.63
CA GLN A 252 5.70 -0.71 -28.90
C GLN A 252 5.31 -2.19 -28.77
N ALA A 253 5.38 -2.76 -27.56
CA ALA A 253 5.16 -4.19 -27.30
C ALA A 253 4.18 -4.46 -26.14
N LEU A 254 3.88 -3.48 -25.30
CA LEU A 254 3.04 -3.59 -24.11
C LEU A 254 2.05 -2.42 -24.02
N PRO A 255 0.81 -2.63 -23.54
CA PRO A 255 -0.06 -1.52 -23.17
C PRO A 255 0.53 -0.76 -21.98
N LEU A 256 0.17 0.53 -21.84
CA LEU A 256 0.64 1.38 -20.74
C LEU A 256 0.35 0.79 -19.35
N SER A 257 -0.79 0.09 -19.19
CA SER A 257 -1.17 -0.62 -17.96
C SER A 257 -0.21 -1.74 -17.56
N ALA A 258 0.52 -2.31 -18.51
CA ALA A 258 1.52 -3.35 -18.25
C ALA A 258 2.93 -2.78 -18.01
N VAL A 259 3.14 -1.47 -18.10
CA VAL A 259 4.44 -0.85 -17.79
C VAL A 259 4.55 -0.61 -16.27
N PRO A 260 5.65 -1.01 -15.59
CA PRO A 260 5.83 -0.75 -14.17
C PRO A 260 5.67 0.74 -13.82
N PRO A 261 4.88 1.11 -12.78
CA PRO A 261 4.80 2.50 -12.31
C PRO A 261 6.16 3.17 -12.05
N PRO A 262 7.20 2.49 -11.50
CA PRO A 262 8.56 3.04 -11.40
C PRO A 262 9.13 3.58 -12.71
N ALA A 263 8.89 2.90 -13.83
CA ALA A 263 9.40 3.32 -15.14
C ALA A 263 8.64 4.53 -15.70
N VAL A 264 7.32 4.60 -15.46
CA VAL A 264 6.50 5.73 -15.90
C VAL A 264 6.76 6.97 -15.05
N TRP A 265 6.87 6.83 -13.72
CA TRP A 265 7.32 7.90 -12.83
C TRP A 265 8.71 8.43 -13.22
N HIS A 266 9.64 7.55 -13.53
CA HIS A 266 10.98 7.96 -13.97
C HIS A 266 10.92 8.75 -15.28
N ALA A 267 10.19 8.26 -16.29
CA ALA A 267 9.98 8.97 -17.55
C ALA A 267 9.29 10.33 -17.38
N ALA A 268 8.30 10.44 -16.48
CA ALA A 268 7.61 11.69 -16.18
C ALA A 268 8.49 12.75 -15.50
N LEU A 269 9.52 12.33 -14.76
CA LEU A 269 10.41 13.23 -14.00
C LEU A 269 11.64 13.72 -14.78
N VAL A 270 12.12 12.93 -15.75
CA VAL A 270 13.38 13.21 -16.50
C VAL A 270 13.27 13.12 -18.02
N GLY A 271 12.08 12.83 -18.56
CA GLY A 271 11.85 12.77 -20.00
C GLY A 271 11.93 14.15 -20.65
N GLU A 272 12.64 14.24 -21.77
CA GLU A 272 12.68 15.46 -22.59
C GLU A 272 11.35 15.62 -23.36
N ASP A 273 10.91 16.86 -23.59
CA ASP A 273 9.61 17.17 -24.23
C ASP A 273 9.43 16.45 -25.58
N ASP A 274 10.45 16.44 -26.45
CA ASP A 274 10.41 15.75 -27.75
C ASP A 274 10.29 14.23 -27.62
N GLN A 275 10.88 13.64 -26.57
CA GLN A 275 10.79 12.21 -26.30
C GLN A 275 9.41 11.87 -25.74
N MET A 276 8.89 12.69 -24.84
CA MET A 276 7.53 12.53 -24.29
C MET A 276 6.46 12.76 -25.36
N ALA A 277 6.65 13.70 -26.29
CA ALA A 277 5.80 13.87 -27.47
C ALA A 277 5.67 12.58 -28.29
N GLN A 278 6.77 11.85 -28.50
CA GLN A 278 6.75 10.55 -29.17
C GLN A 278 6.05 9.48 -28.33
N VAL A 279 6.26 9.44 -27.01
CA VAL A 279 5.55 8.54 -26.09
C VAL A 279 4.03 8.73 -26.20
N TYR A 280 3.55 9.96 -26.14
CA TYR A 280 2.14 10.28 -26.30
C TYR A 280 1.60 9.83 -27.67
N GLY A 281 2.38 10.02 -28.75
CA GLY A 281 2.00 9.61 -30.10
C GLY A 281 1.87 8.09 -30.34
N GLN A 282 2.35 7.24 -29.43
CA GLN A 282 2.13 5.78 -29.49
C GLN A 282 0.86 5.33 -28.73
N LEU A 283 0.21 6.21 -27.96
CA LEU A 283 -0.87 5.82 -27.06
C LEU A 283 -2.26 6.03 -27.69
N PRO A 284 -3.24 5.16 -27.40
CA PRO A 284 -4.65 5.47 -27.64
C PRO A 284 -5.06 6.73 -26.86
N ARG A 285 -5.93 7.57 -27.44
CA ARG A 285 -6.31 8.90 -26.89
C ARG A 285 -6.63 8.93 -25.38
N ALA A 286 -7.29 7.90 -24.85
CA ALA A 286 -7.61 7.82 -23.42
C ALA A 286 -6.37 7.62 -22.54
N ALA A 287 -5.48 6.71 -22.92
CA ALA A 287 -4.20 6.49 -22.24
C ALA A 287 -3.24 7.68 -22.42
N GLU A 288 -3.26 8.30 -23.61
CA GLU A 288 -2.54 9.54 -23.88
C GLU A 288 -2.98 10.67 -22.94
N ALA A 289 -4.29 10.94 -22.85
CA ALA A 289 -4.84 11.97 -21.99
C ALA A 289 -4.54 11.72 -20.51
N SER A 290 -4.66 10.46 -20.05
CA SER A 290 -4.30 10.05 -18.69
C SER A 290 -2.82 10.29 -18.38
N LEU A 291 -1.92 9.85 -19.27
CA LEU A 291 -0.48 10.04 -19.08
C LEU A 291 -0.09 11.52 -19.12
N ARG A 292 -0.64 12.31 -20.04
CA ARG A 292 -0.43 13.76 -20.10
C ARG A 292 -0.91 14.46 -18.82
N ALA A 293 -2.08 14.11 -18.31
CA ALA A 293 -2.61 14.67 -17.07
C ALA A 293 -1.71 14.34 -15.88
N PHE A 294 -1.22 13.10 -15.79
CA PHE A 294 -0.24 12.69 -14.77
C PHE A 294 1.07 13.48 -14.88
N VAL A 295 1.70 13.53 -16.05
CA VAL A 295 2.97 14.26 -16.27
C VAL A 295 2.78 15.76 -15.98
N THR A 296 1.65 16.35 -16.35
CA THR A 296 1.30 17.74 -16.01
C THR A 296 1.20 17.96 -14.50
N ALA A 297 0.64 17.00 -13.76
CA ALA A 297 0.57 17.04 -12.30
C ALA A 297 1.96 16.89 -11.66
N VAL A 298 2.81 15.98 -12.15
CA VAL A 298 4.21 15.83 -11.70
C VAL A 298 4.97 17.12 -11.89
N GLU A 299 4.91 17.71 -13.09
CA GLU A 299 5.56 19.00 -13.41
C GLU A 299 5.08 20.15 -12.52
N ARG A 300 3.77 20.20 -12.20
CA ARG A 300 3.23 21.16 -11.24
C ARG A 300 3.78 20.92 -9.83
N GLY A 301 3.82 19.67 -9.38
CA GLY A 301 4.33 19.29 -8.07
C GLY A 301 5.81 19.61 -7.89
N VAL A 302 6.64 19.30 -8.89
CA VAL A 302 8.07 19.60 -8.87
C VAL A 302 8.33 21.11 -8.79
N ARG A 303 7.54 21.94 -9.50
CA ARG A 303 7.67 23.41 -9.40
C ARG A 303 7.31 23.95 -8.03
N LEU A 304 6.18 23.52 -7.45
CA LEU A 304 5.78 23.95 -6.10
C LEU A 304 6.84 23.53 -5.07
N LEU A 305 7.38 22.31 -5.19
CA LEU A 305 8.43 21.80 -4.30
C LEU A 305 9.78 22.54 -4.46
N ASP A 306 10.10 23.01 -5.68
CA ASP A 306 11.26 23.88 -5.94
C ASP A 306 11.07 25.29 -5.33
N GLU A 307 9.84 25.82 -5.38
CA GLU A 307 9.45 27.09 -4.73
C GLU A 307 9.55 26.97 -3.20
N ASP A 308 8.93 25.95 -2.59
CA ASP A 308 8.98 25.66 -1.15
C ASP A 308 10.43 25.50 -0.64
N LEU A 309 11.27 24.76 -1.38
CA LEU A 309 12.68 24.56 -1.02
C LEU A 309 13.52 25.83 -1.17
N ARG A 310 13.14 26.77 -2.06
CA ARG A 310 13.79 28.09 -2.14
C ARG A 310 13.39 28.98 -0.97
N GLU A 311 12.11 29.00 -0.59
CA GLU A 311 11.64 29.75 0.57
C GLU A 311 12.28 29.23 1.86
N TRP A 312 12.30 27.91 2.06
CA TRP A 312 13.03 27.27 3.15
C TRP A 312 14.52 27.67 3.16
N ALA A 313 15.19 27.68 2.00
CA ALA A 313 16.61 28.03 1.89
C ALA A 313 16.93 29.48 2.29
N GLU A 314 15.98 30.42 2.19
CA GLU A 314 16.15 31.78 2.72
C GLU A 314 16.16 31.79 4.26
N SER A 315 15.32 30.97 4.90
CA SER A 315 15.31 30.84 6.37
C SER A 315 16.52 30.05 6.91
N ALA A 316 17.04 29.09 6.15
CA ALA A 316 18.19 28.25 6.51
C ALA A 316 19.55 28.86 6.09
N ARG A 317 19.62 30.15 5.75
CA ARG A 317 20.78 30.77 5.09
C ARG A 317 22.08 30.77 5.90
N GLU A 318 21.98 30.80 7.24
CA GLU A 318 23.13 30.77 8.15
C GLU A 318 23.44 29.38 8.72
N ALA A 319 22.64 28.36 8.35
CA ALA A 319 22.81 27.00 8.85
C ALA A 319 24.12 26.37 8.36
N THR A 320 24.85 25.70 9.26
CA THR A 320 26.05 24.93 8.89
C THR A 320 25.68 23.61 8.22
N GLU A 321 26.66 22.94 7.59
CA GLU A 321 26.44 21.60 7.02
C GLU A 321 26.05 20.55 8.08
N ALA A 322 26.43 20.76 9.34
CA ALA A 322 25.99 19.94 10.47
C ALA A 322 24.51 20.21 10.83
N ASP A 323 24.06 21.47 10.79
CA ASP A 323 22.66 21.84 11.02
C ASP A 323 21.78 21.28 9.89
N LEU A 324 22.24 21.35 8.64
CA LEU A 324 21.58 20.74 7.48
C LEU A 324 21.45 19.22 7.63
N ALA A 325 22.46 18.54 8.18
CA ALA A 325 22.37 17.11 8.49
C ALA A 325 21.36 16.81 9.60
N GLY A 326 21.20 17.71 10.58
CA GLY A 326 20.20 17.60 11.65
C GLY A 326 18.76 17.75 11.15
N VAL A 327 18.49 18.68 10.23
CA VAL A 327 17.13 18.90 9.67
C VAL A 327 16.83 18.06 8.43
N ALA A 328 17.80 17.28 7.92
CA ALA A 328 17.69 16.55 6.65
C ALA A 328 16.43 15.68 6.56
N GLY A 329 16.03 14.96 7.62
CA GLY A 329 14.72 14.29 7.69
C GLY A 329 14.42 13.26 6.58
N GLY A 330 15.43 12.80 5.83
CA GLY A 330 15.28 11.94 4.64
C GLY A 330 15.64 12.62 3.31
N TRP A 331 15.78 13.94 3.29
CA TRP A 331 16.36 14.70 2.17
C TRP A 331 17.89 14.51 2.09
N PRO A 332 18.48 14.48 0.88
CA PRO A 332 19.94 14.50 0.74
C PRO A 332 20.52 15.84 1.22
N VAL A 333 21.49 15.83 2.14
CA VAL A 333 22.19 17.04 2.60
C VAL A 333 22.79 17.83 1.42
N SER A 334 23.31 17.12 0.41
CA SER A 334 23.83 17.73 -0.82
C SER A 334 22.77 18.48 -1.65
N LEU A 335 21.51 18.05 -1.59
CA LEU A 335 20.38 18.72 -2.25
C LEU A 335 20.02 19.99 -1.49
N LEU A 336 19.80 19.89 -0.17
CA LEU A 336 19.51 21.03 0.69
C LEU A 336 20.61 22.12 0.60
N ALA A 337 21.88 21.72 0.65
CA ALA A 337 23.02 22.61 0.47
C ALA A 337 23.11 23.21 -0.95
N SER A 338 22.48 22.61 -1.97
CA SER A 338 22.39 23.20 -3.31
C SER A 338 21.37 24.34 -3.38
N TYR A 339 20.23 24.21 -2.66
CA TYR A 339 19.23 25.27 -2.50
C TYR A 339 19.75 26.41 -1.62
N GLN A 340 20.36 26.09 -0.47
CA GLN A 340 20.97 27.08 0.44
C GLN A 340 22.01 27.96 -0.27
N ARG A 341 22.86 27.38 -1.12
CA ARG A 341 23.84 28.12 -1.93
C ARG A 341 23.24 28.79 -3.18
N ARG A 342 21.91 28.76 -3.35
CA ARG A 342 21.16 29.24 -4.53
C ARG A 342 21.78 28.76 -5.85
N SER A 343 22.15 27.48 -5.92
CA SER A 343 22.75 26.90 -7.12
C SER A 343 21.79 27.02 -8.31
N PRO A 344 22.26 27.45 -9.50
CA PRO A 344 21.44 27.45 -10.72
C PRO A 344 21.05 26.02 -11.16
N THR A 345 21.57 24.99 -10.50
CA THR A 345 21.24 23.58 -10.77
C THR A 345 20.46 22.90 -9.63
N ALA A 346 19.94 23.65 -8.65
CA ALA A 346 19.22 23.09 -7.50
C ALA A 346 18.01 22.23 -7.92
N GLU A 347 17.12 22.76 -8.78
CA GLU A 347 15.97 22.02 -9.35
C GLU A 347 16.41 20.72 -10.06
N ARG A 348 17.56 20.74 -10.75
CA ARG A 348 18.10 19.55 -11.41
C ARG A 348 18.54 18.48 -10.41
N GLU A 349 19.09 18.88 -9.26
CA GLU A 349 19.40 17.94 -8.19
C GLU A 349 18.13 17.44 -7.47
N LEU A 350 17.07 18.27 -7.37
CA LEU A 350 15.74 17.83 -6.90
C LEU A 350 15.14 16.76 -7.82
N ARG A 351 15.10 17.03 -9.13
CA ARG A 351 14.65 16.06 -10.15
C ARG A 351 15.45 14.77 -10.11
N LYS A 352 16.78 14.82 -9.92
CA LYS A 352 17.60 13.62 -9.71
C LYS A 352 17.25 12.84 -8.45
N PHE A 353 16.93 13.52 -7.35
CA PHE A 353 16.48 12.86 -6.11
C PHE A 353 15.14 12.15 -6.32
N LEU A 354 14.15 12.83 -6.90
CA LEU A 354 12.84 12.28 -7.23
C LEU A 354 12.96 11.11 -8.24
N ALA A 355 13.80 11.25 -9.28
CA ALA A 355 14.06 10.20 -10.26
C ALA A 355 14.66 8.93 -9.63
N LYS A 356 15.63 9.09 -8.70
CA LYS A 356 16.17 7.96 -7.92
C LYS A 356 15.09 7.30 -7.07
N ALA A 357 14.19 8.07 -6.47
CA ALA A 357 13.07 7.55 -5.70
C ALA A 357 12.06 6.80 -6.58
N ALA A 358 11.80 7.26 -7.81
CA ALA A 358 10.95 6.58 -8.79
C ALA A 358 11.52 5.21 -9.16
N VAL A 359 12.80 5.16 -9.56
CA VAL A 359 13.51 3.91 -9.89
C VAL A 359 13.55 2.95 -8.68
N ALA A 360 13.68 3.49 -7.46
CA ALA A 360 13.60 2.72 -6.21
C ALA A 360 12.17 2.33 -5.78
N GLY A 361 11.14 2.57 -6.59
CA GLY A 361 9.77 2.15 -6.32
C GLY A 361 9.03 2.93 -5.23
N LYS A 362 9.54 4.10 -4.81
CA LYS A 362 8.99 4.91 -3.71
C LYS A 362 7.77 5.75 -4.14
N ALA A 363 6.80 5.14 -4.81
CA ALA A 363 5.63 5.82 -5.38
C ALA A 363 4.92 6.73 -4.36
N ARG A 364 4.55 6.20 -3.18
CA ARG A 364 3.88 6.99 -2.12
C ARG A 364 4.65 8.24 -1.67
N MET A 365 5.98 8.20 -1.69
CA MET A 365 6.81 9.36 -1.35
C MET A 365 6.75 10.41 -2.46
N LEU A 366 6.74 9.99 -3.73
CA LEU A 366 6.56 10.89 -4.88
C LEU A 366 5.15 11.47 -4.92
N GLU A 367 4.13 10.67 -4.60
CA GLU A 367 2.74 11.11 -4.49
C GLU A 367 2.56 12.17 -3.39
N ALA A 368 3.20 11.97 -2.23
CA ALA A 368 3.21 12.95 -1.15
C ALA A 368 3.96 14.25 -1.54
N LEU A 369 5.15 14.14 -2.13
CA LEU A 369 6.01 15.28 -2.49
C LEU A 369 5.51 16.09 -3.69
N THR A 370 4.87 15.45 -4.68
CA THR A 370 4.43 16.12 -5.92
C THR A 370 2.91 16.33 -5.99
N GLY A 371 2.12 15.62 -5.17
CA GLY A 371 0.66 15.61 -5.27
C GLY A 371 0.09 14.92 -6.52
N ALA A 372 0.94 14.37 -7.40
CA ALA A 372 0.54 13.59 -8.57
C ALA A 372 0.43 12.10 -8.22
N ALA A 373 -0.50 11.36 -8.82
CA ALA A 373 -0.69 9.93 -8.57
C ALA A 373 -0.70 9.12 -9.87
N TYR A 374 -0.09 7.93 -9.86
CA TYR A 374 -0.03 7.04 -11.03
C TYR A 374 0.16 5.58 -10.64
N GLY A 375 -0.74 4.71 -11.13
CA GLY A 375 -0.71 3.26 -10.85
C GLY A 375 -1.01 2.98 -9.38
N GLY A 376 -2.30 2.96 -9.01
CA GLY A 376 -2.77 3.03 -7.63
C GLY A 376 -2.09 2.06 -6.66
N GLY A 377 -1.26 2.61 -5.76
CA GLY A 377 -0.53 1.86 -4.73
C GLY A 377 -1.04 2.06 -3.29
N GLY A 378 -2.24 2.62 -3.11
CA GLY A 378 -2.77 2.86 -1.75
C GLY A 378 -4.09 3.63 -1.59
N GLY A 379 -4.90 3.82 -2.64
CA GLY A 379 -6.13 4.63 -2.55
C GLY A 379 -7.45 3.85 -2.56
N ALA A 380 -7.52 2.73 -3.28
CA ALA A 380 -8.82 2.18 -3.71
C ALA A 380 -9.34 0.96 -2.94
N LEU A 381 -8.49 0.24 -2.19
CA LEU A 381 -8.85 -1.00 -1.49
C LEU A 381 -8.77 -0.82 0.03
N GLU A 382 -9.89 -1.05 0.71
CA GLU A 382 -10.07 -0.89 2.16
C GLU A 382 -10.60 -2.20 2.78
N LEU A 383 -10.03 -2.68 3.88
CA LEU A 383 -10.56 -3.84 4.60
C LEU A 383 -11.67 -3.40 5.56
N CYS A 384 -12.91 -3.85 5.35
CA CYS A 384 -14.03 -3.55 6.24
C CYS A 384 -14.01 -4.45 7.49
N GLY A 385 -13.00 -4.27 8.35
CA GLY A 385 -12.80 -5.07 9.57
C GLY A 385 -13.94 -5.00 10.60
N HIS A 386 -14.80 -3.98 10.51
CA HIS A 386 -16.01 -3.81 11.30
C HIS A 386 -17.16 -4.74 10.87
N LEU A 387 -17.10 -5.32 9.67
CA LEU A 387 -18.02 -6.35 9.22
C LEU A 387 -17.52 -7.75 9.65
N GLY A 388 -18.39 -8.75 9.57
CA GLY A 388 -18.10 -10.12 9.98
C GLY A 388 -16.92 -10.78 9.27
N SER A 389 -16.62 -12.01 9.65
CA SER A 389 -15.62 -12.85 8.98
C SER A 389 -16.26 -13.96 8.16
N PHE A 390 -15.64 -14.27 7.03
CA PHE A 390 -15.99 -15.37 6.14
C PHE A 390 -15.39 -16.69 6.61
N GLU A 391 -15.96 -17.81 6.15
CA GLU A 391 -15.31 -19.11 6.31
C GLU A 391 -14.09 -19.22 5.40
N ALA A 392 -13.13 -20.07 5.77
CA ALA A 392 -11.96 -20.32 4.94
C ALA A 392 -12.37 -21.12 3.68
N ALA A 393 -12.00 -20.62 2.51
CA ALA A 393 -12.33 -21.29 1.23
C ALA A 393 -11.65 -22.67 1.14
N PRO A 394 -12.37 -23.74 0.72
CA PRO A 394 -11.76 -25.02 0.40
C PRO A 394 -10.64 -24.90 -0.66
N PRO A 395 -9.62 -25.77 -0.62
CA PRO A 395 -8.51 -25.75 -1.60
C PRO A 395 -9.02 -25.75 -3.05
N GLY A 396 -8.46 -24.86 -3.87
CA GLY A 396 -8.83 -24.71 -5.28
C GLY A 396 -10.08 -23.86 -5.56
N LEU A 397 -10.93 -23.58 -4.56
CA LEU A 397 -12.13 -22.75 -4.77
C LEU A 397 -11.77 -21.32 -5.20
N ALA A 398 -10.89 -20.65 -4.46
CA ALA A 398 -10.51 -19.26 -4.74
C ALA A 398 -9.94 -19.10 -6.16
N ALA A 399 -9.00 -19.96 -6.56
CA ALA A 399 -8.43 -19.97 -7.91
C ALA A 399 -9.51 -20.19 -8.99
N HIS A 400 -10.43 -21.16 -8.81
CA HIS A 400 -11.52 -21.37 -9.76
C HIS A 400 -12.44 -20.16 -9.89
N VAL A 401 -12.77 -19.50 -8.77
CA VAL A 401 -13.62 -18.31 -8.78
C VAL A 401 -12.91 -17.16 -9.51
N LEU A 402 -11.67 -16.85 -9.15
CA LEU A 402 -10.93 -15.71 -9.68
C LEU A 402 -10.54 -15.89 -11.17
N GLU A 403 -10.07 -17.08 -11.56
CA GLU A 403 -9.51 -17.34 -12.90
C GLU A 403 -10.54 -17.79 -13.94
N ARG A 404 -11.75 -18.22 -13.52
CA ARG A 404 -12.78 -18.74 -14.44
C ARG A 404 -14.18 -18.22 -14.18
N TYR A 405 -14.69 -18.38 -12.95
CA TYR A 405 -16.11 -18.15 -12.73
C TYR A 405 -16.47 -16.67 -12.71
N LEU A 406 -15.67 -15.81 -12.07
CA LEU A 406 -15.93 -14.38 -11.94
C LEU A 406 -15.91 -13.67 -13.29
N LEU A 407 -14.94 -13.99 -14.15
CA LEU A 407 -14.87 -13.53 -15.55
C LEU A 407 -16.17 -13.85 -16.31
N ARG A 408 -16.64 -15.10 -16.24
CA ARG A 408 -17.90 -15.52 -16.87
C ARG A 408 -19.11 -14.80 -16.26
N LYS A 409 -19.20 -14.73 -14.94
CA LYS A 409 -20.32 -14.12 -14.22
C LYS A 409 -20.45 -12.63 -14.53
N LEU A 410 -19.32 -11.92 -14.64
CA LEU A 410 -19.29 -10.53 -15.05
C LEU A 410 -19.60 -10.38 -16.55
N GLY A 411 -19.17 -11.30 -17.41
CA GLY A 411 -19.56 -11.27 -18.81
C GLY A 411 -21.05 -11.53 -19.05
N ASP A 412 -21.65 -12.47 -18.30
CA ASP A 412 -23.10 -12.70 -18.26
C ASP A 412 -23.87 -11.49 -17.67
N TYR A 413 -23.21 -10.64 -16.85
CA TYR A 413 -23.80 -9.43 -16.24
C TYR A 413 -23.70 -8.18 -17.12
N LEU A 414 -22.55 -7.96 -17.76
CA LEU A 414 -22.28 -6.84 -18.66
C LEU A 414 -22.82 -7.07 -20.07
N GLY A 415 -23.02 -8.33 -20.47
CA GLY A 415 -23.46 -8.73 -21.81
C GLY A 415 -22.32 -8.89 -22.83
N GLU A 416 -21.06 -8.77 -22.41
CA GLU A 416 -19.86 -8.85 -23.26
C GLU A 416 -18.70 -9.60 -22.58
N PRO A 417 -17.72 -10.15 -23.33
CA PRO A 417 -16.56 -10.81 -22.74
C PRO A 417 -15.69 -9.86 -21.91
N VAL A 418 -15.17 -10.35 -20.78
CA VAL A 418 -14.37 -9.57 -19.81
C VAL A 418 -12.88 -9.86 -19.97
N SER A 419 -12.06 -8.80 -20.01
CA SER A 419 -10.59 -8.83 -19.81
C SER A 419 -10.21 -8.08 -18.52
N GLU A 420 -8.92 -8.08 -18.17
CA GLU A 420 -8.38 -7.38 -16.98
C GLU A 420 -8.64 -5.86 -17.02
N GLU A 421 -8.77 -5.28 -18.21
CA GLU A 421 -9.05 -3.87 -18.47
C GLU A 421 -10.54 -3.53 -18.60
N THR A 422 -11.43 -4.52 -18.70
CA THR A 422 -12.88 -4.28 -18.85
C THR A 422 -13.40 -3.45 -17.68
N ALA A 423 -14.10 -2.36 -18.00
CA ALA A 423 -14.75 -1.51 -17.03
C ALA A 423 -16.00 -2.21 -16.46
N VAL A 424 -15.90 -2.69 -15.22
CA VAL A 424 -17.03 -3.17 -14.44
C VAL A 424 -17.71 -1.97 -13.79
N ARG A 425 -18.95 -1.72 -14.20
CA ARG A 425 -19.81 -0.67 -13.65
C ARG A 425 -21.07 -1.31 -13.06
N VAL A 426 -21.38 -0.99 -11.81
CA VAL A 426 -22.66 -1.36 -11.19
C VAL A 426 -23.42 -0.07 -10.91
N GLU A 427 -24.62 0.07 -11.47
CA GLU A 427 -25.42 1.29 -11.30
C GLU A 427 -25.93 1.47 -9.87
N ARG A 428 -26.13 2.72 -9.43
CA ARG A 428 -26.58 3.03 -8.05
C ARG A 428 -27.95 2.44 -7.70
N LEU A 429 -28.77 2.15 -8.71
CA LEU A 429 -30.06 1.50 -8.59
C LEU A 429 -30.04 0.06 -9.17
N TYR A 430 -28.94 -0.68 -8.97
CA TYR A 430 -28.80 -2.04 -9.47
C TYR A 430 -29.83 -3.02 -8.88
N GLU A 431 -30.16 -4.05 -9.65
CA GLU A 431 -30.93 -5.21 -9.16
C GLU A 431 -29.98 -6.37 -8.82
N PRO A 432 -30.31 -7.20 -7.81
CA PRO A 432 -29.46 -8.33 -7.43
C PRO A 432 -29.32 -9.33 -8.57
N SER A 433 -28.15 -9.95 -8.69
CA SER A 433 -27.82 -10.84 -9.81
C SER A 433 -27.13 -12.10 -9.33
N GLU A 434 -27.83 -13.24 -9.44
CA GLU A 434 -27.38 -14.53 -8.91
C GLU A 434 -26.49 -15.32 -9.90
N GLY A 435 -25.50 -16.06 -9.41
CA GLY A 435 -24.53 -16.81 -10.20
C GLY A 435 -24.14 -18.15 -9.56
N LYS A 436 -24.88 -19.23 -9.84
CA LYS A 436 -24.58 -20.58 -9.34
C LYS A 436 -23.40 -21.25 -10.06
N ILE A 437 -22.44 -21.77 -9.28
CA ILE A 437 -21.23 -22.45 -9.75
C ILE A 437 -21.49 -23.95 -9.89
N LYS A 438 -22.03 -24.39 -11.03
CA LYS A 438 -22.28 -25.81 -11.32
C LYS A 438 -20.99 -26.60 -11.52
N GLY A 439 -20.94 -27.85 -11.04
CA GLY A 439 -19.80 -28.76 -11.20
C GLY A 439 -18.63 -28.48 -10.26
N LEU A 440 -18.86 -27.81 -9.12
CA LEU A 440 -17.85 -27.49 -8.12
C LEU A 440 -18.37 -27.63 -6.68
N TRP A 441 -19.62 -27.21 -6.38
CA TRP A 441 -20.21 -27.44 -5.05
C TRP A 441 -20.43 -28.93 -4.79
N GLU A 442 -20.69 -29.70 -5.84
CA GLU A 442 -20.82 -31.16 -5.84
C GLU A 442 -19.56 -31.84 -5.27
N CYS A 443 -18.38 -31.21 -5.39
CA CYS A 443 -17.10 -31.68 -4.85
C CYS A 443 -16.90 -31.39 -3.36
N PHE A 444 -17.83 -30.66 -2.71
CA PHE A 444 -17.74 -30.23 -1.32
C PHE A 444 -18.98 -30.62 -0.47
N VAL A 445 -19.83 -31.50 -1.00
CA VAL A 445 -21.04 -32.00 -0.32
C VAL A 445 -20.69 -32.75 0.99
N ASP A 446 -19.54 -33.41 1.01
CA ASP A 446 -18.92 -34.04 2.19
C ASP A 446 -18.61 -33.05 3.33
N ARG A 447 -18.44 -31.76 3.01
CA ARG A 447 -18.25 -30.64 3.95
C ARG A 447 -19.56 -29.92 4.32
N GLY A 448 -20.70 -30.46 3.88
CA GLY A 448 -22.03 -29.86 4.10
C GLY A 448 -22.32 -28.65 3.21
N ILE A 449 -21.62 -28.50 2.08
CA ILE A 449 -21.87 -27.43 1.10
C ILE A 449 -22.80 -27.96 0.00
N ILE A 450 -24.05 -27.49 -0.01
CA ILE A 450 -25.11 -27.97 -0.92
C ILE A 450 -25.55 -26.95 -1.99
N ASP A 451 -24.85 -25.82 -2.04
CA ASP A 451 -24.96 -24.80 -3.08
C ASP A 451 -23.73 -23.88 -3.02
N LEU A 452 -23.31 -23.31 -4.14
CA LEU A 452 -22.18 -22.37 -4.22
C LEU A 452 -22.46 -21.34 -5.31
N ARG A 453 -22.29 -20.07 -4.97
CA ARG A 453 -22.73 -18.94 -5.78
C ARG A 453 -21.74 -17.76 -5.71
N VAL A 454 -21.64 -17.00 -6.81
CA VAL A 454 -21.11 -15.62 -6.81
C VAL A 454 -22.27 -14.70 -7.17
N ASP A 455 -22.76 -13.99 -6.17
CA ASP A 455 -23.98 -13.19 -6.27
C ASP A 455 -23.67 -11.70 -6.08
N LEU A 456 -24.33 -10.86 -6.87
CA LEU A 456 -24.49 -9.44 -6.58
C LEU A 456 -25.71 -9.31 -5.65
N GLN A 457 -25.45 -8.95 -4.39
CA GLN A 457 -26.43 -9.06 -3.30
C GLN A 457 -27.45 -7.92 -3.31
N PRO A 458 -28.66 -8.12 -2.73
CA PRO A 458 -29.69 -7.10 -2.69
C PRO A 458 -29.23 -5.78 -2.05
N ARG A 459 -29.84 -4.67 -2.48
CA ARG A 459 -29.67 -3.36 -1.84
C ARG A 459 -30.49 -3.28 -0.54
N ALA A 460 -29.87 -2.73 0.49
CA ALA A 460 -30.49 -2.31 1.73
C ALA A 460 -30.43 -0.77 1.85
N LYS A 461 -30.87 -0.22 3.00
CA LYS A 461 -30.74 1.23 3.27
C LYS A 461 -29.30 1.67 3.55
N VAL A 462 -28.48 0.75 4.05
CA VAL A 462 -27.05 0.87 4.35
C VAL A 462 -26.44 -0.49 4.06
N PHE A 463 -25.24 -0.54 3.47
CA PHE A 463 -24.54 -1.79 3.20
C PHE A 463 -24.24 -2.57 4.49
N SER A 464 -24.02 -3.87 4.36
CA SER A 464 -23.75 -4.76 5.49
C SER A 464 -22.85 -5.93 5.08
N PHE A 465 -22.58 -6.83 6.02
CA PHE A 465 -21.85 -8.07 5.77
C PHE A 465 -22.54 -9.02 4.74
N HIS A 466 -23.78 -8.73 4.33
CA HIS A 466 -24.50 -9.51 3.33
C HIS A 466 -25.10 -8.67 2.20
N ASN A 467 -25.58 -7.44 2.46
CA ASN A 467 -26.26 -6.61 1.47
C ASN A 467 -25.37 -5.44 1.03
N GLY A 468 -25.61 -4.91 -0.17
CA GLY A 468 -25.10 -3.60 -0.58
C GLY A 468 -26.10 -2.48 -0.28
N ASP A 469 -25.89 -1.30 -0.81
CA ASP A 469 -26.82 -0.17 -0.80
C ASP A 469 -26.76 0.65 -2.11
N ALA A 470 -27.14 1.94 -2.07
CA ALA A 470 -27.14 2.82 -3.23
C ALA A 470 -25.75 3.39 -3.60
N ASP A 471 -24.74 3.18 -2.76
CA ASP A 471 -23.39 3.70 -2.93
C ASP A 471 -22.37 2.56 -3.05
N PHE A 472 -22.57 1.41 -2.39
CA PHE A 472 -21.72 0.23 -2.50
C PHE A 472 -22.50 -1.05 -2.84
N ALA A 473 -22.14 -1.67 -3.96
CA ALA A 473 -22.66 -2.93 -4.44
C ALA A 473 -21.86 -4.11 -3.86
N HIS A 474 -22.52 -4.99 -3.11
CA HIS A 474 -21.86 -6.13 -2.48
C HIS A 474 -21.85 -7.36 -3.41
N TRP A 475 -20.68 -7.68 -3.97
CA TRP A 475 -20.40 -8.94 -4.66
C TRP A 475 -19.93 -9.99 -3.65
N GLN A 476 -20.59 -11.14 -3.53
CA GLN A 476 -20.28 -12.13 -2.50
C GLN A 476 -20.16 -13.55 -3.05
N VAL A 477 -19.12 -14.27 -2.62
CA VAL A 477 -18.94 -15.71 -2.88
C VAL A 477 -19.55 -16.47 -1.70
N GLN A 478 -20.74 -17.02 -1.90
CA GLN A 478 -21.57 -17.59 -0.84
C GLN A 478 -21.99 -19.03 -1.10
N PHE A 479 -22.35 -19.74 -0.02
CA PHE A 479 -22.75 -21.14 -0.06
C PHE A 479 -23.97 -21.42 0.82
N GLY A 480 -24.65 -22.52 0.50
CA GLY A 480 -25.87 -22.94 1.18
C GLY A 480 -27.17 -22.49 0.50
N PRO A 481 -28.31 -23.10 0.91
CA PRO A 481 -29.59 -22.94 0.25
C PRO A 481 -30.15 -21.54 0.41
N ASN A 482 -30.93 -21.10 -0.59
CA ASN A 482 -31.67 -19.86 -0.55
C ASN A 482 -33.09 -20.03 -1.11
N ASP A 483 -34.08 -19.96 -0.24
CA ASP A 483 -35.46 -20.24 -0.58
C ASP A 483 -36.12 -19.15 -1.44
N SER A 484 -35.61 -17.91 -1.38
CA SER A 484 -36.03 -16.82 -2.29
C SER A 484 -35.41 -16.92 -3.69
N CYS A 485 -34.36 -17.73 -3.86
CA CYS A 485 -33.65 -17.91 -5.12
C CYS A 485 -34.32 -19.01 -5.99
N PRO A 486 -34.64 -18.75 -7.28
CA PRO A 486 -35.09 -19.78 -8.22
C PRO A 486 -33.97 -20.72 -8.69
N ARG A 487 -32.71 -20.28 -8.61
CA ARG A 487 -31.52 -21.03 -9.05
C ARG A 487 -30.86 -21.86 -7.95
N SER A 488 -31.27 -21.68 -6.69
CA SER A 488 -30.65 -22.28 -5.51
C SER A 488 -31.38 -23.55 -5.06
N THR A 489 -30.65 -24.40 -4.35
CA THR A 489 -31.18 -25.53 -3.59
C THR A 489 -32.15 -25.01 -2.51
N LYS A 490 -33.32 -25.63 -2.35
CA LYS A 490 -34.27 -25.30 -1.27
C LYS A 490 -33.79 -25.87 0.07
N SER A 491 -34.03 -25.12 1.14
CA SER A 491 -33.54 -25.44 2.47
C SER A 491 -34.27 -26.61 3.11
N LYS A 492 -33.53 -27.34 3.94
CA LYS A 492 -33.97 -28.38 4.86
C LYS A 492 -33.43 -28.09 6.26
N ASP A 493 -33.97 -28.75 7.26
CA ASP A 493 -33.49 -28.64 8.63
C ASP A 493 -32.04 -29.13 8.75
N GLY A 494 -31.16 -28.29 9.30
CA GLY A 494 -29.73 -28.57 9.47
C GLY A 494 -28.82 -28.11 8.33
N ASP A 495 -29.35 -27.54 7.24
CA ASP A 495 -28.52 -27.07 6.12
C ASP A 495 -27.60 -25.88 6.51
N ARG A 496 -26.32 -25.98 6.16
CA ARG A 496 -25.33 -24.91 6.39
C ARG A 496 -25.50 -23.76 5.38
N ARG A 497 -25.26 -22.54 5.84
CA ARG A 497 -25.19 -21.31 5.03
C ARG A 497 -23.98 -20.48 5.46
N GLY A 498 -23.33 -19.80 4.52
CA GLY A 498 -22.17 -18.96 4.81
C GLY A 498 -21.56 -18.32 3.56
N ALA A 499 -20.40 -17.68 3.71
CA ALA A 499 -19.66 -17.08 2.60
C ALA A 499 -18.14 -17.21 2.80
N PHE A 500 -17.41 -17.12 1.69
CA PHE A 500 -15.95 -17.30 1.60
C PHE A 500 -15.19 -16.02 1.23
N ALA A 501 -15.84 -15.10 0.53
CA ALA A 501 -15.29 -13.80 0.11
C ALA A 501 -16.42 -12.82 -0.21
N GLY A 502 -16.11 -11.52 -0.19
CA GLY A 502 -17.05 -10.44 -0.48
C GLY A 502 -16.36 -9.10 -0.75
N VAL A 503 -16.85 -8.36 -1.75
CA VAL A 503 -16.34 -7.04 -2.15
C VAL A 503 -17.48 -6.03 -2.21
N LEU A 504 -17.32 -4.89 -1.52
CA LEU A 504 -18.17 -3.71 -1.62
C LEU A 504 -17.63 -2.79 -2.71
N LEU A 505 -18.13 -2.96 -3.94
CA LEU A 505 -17.74 -2.19 -5.12
C LEU A 505 -18.50 -0.86 -5.16
N ARG A 506 -17.80 0.27 -5.30
CA ARG A 506 -18.45 1.58 -5.47
C ARG A 506 -19.38 1.58 -6.69
N THR A 507 -20.62 2.00 -6.50
CA THR A 507 -21.62 2.10 -7.56
C THR A 507 -21.50 3.41 -8.35
N GLY A 508 -21.97 3.40 -9.59
CA GLY A 508 -21.98 4.58 -10.47
C GLY A 508 -20.62 5.02 -10.99
N VAL A 509 -19.55 4.27 -10.71
CA VAL A 509 -18.19 4.48 -11.21
C VAL A 509 -17.71 3.26 -11.99
N ASP A 510 -16.76 3.50 -12.89
CA ASP A 510 -16.18 2.46 -13.74
C ASP A 510 -14.92 1.91 -13.06
N VAL A 511 -14.86 0.60 -12.84
CA VAL A 511 -13.76 -0.06 -12.13
C VAL A 511 -13.17 -1.16 -13.00
N ALA A 512 -11.86 -1.11 -13.27
CA ALA A 512 -11.21 -2.16 -14.04
C ALA A 512 -11.38 -3.53 -13.37
N PHE A 513 -11.72 -4.56 -14.14
CA PHE A 513 -11.93 -5.92 -13.63
C PHE A 513 -10.73 -6.43 -12.82
N SER A 514 -9.50 -6.11 -13.24
CA SER A 514 -8.26 -6.38 -12.50
C SER A 514 -8.31 -5.95 -11.03
N LEU A 515 -8.82 -4.75 -10.73
CA LEU A 515 -8.95 -4.23 -9.36
C LEU A 515 -10.04 -4.97 -8.57
N LEU A 516 -11.15 -5.35 -9.22
CA LEU A 516 -12.21 -6.16 -8.60
C LEU A 516 -11.72 -7.60 -8.32
N ARG A 517 -10.90 -8.16 -9.21
CA ARG A 517 -10.25 -9.47 -9.03
C ARG A 517 -9.25 -9.42 -7.87
N GLU A 518 -8.43 -8.37 -7.78
CA GLU A 518 -7.51 -8.15 -6.66
C GLU A 518 -8.26 -7.99 -5.32
N ALA A 519 -9.34 -7.20 -5.29
CA ALA A 519 -10.20 -7.07 -4.11
C ALA A 519 -10.78 -8.42 -3.66
N MET A 520 -11.27 -9.22 -4.61
CA MET A 520 -11.84 -10.53 -4.32
C MET A 520 -10.76 -11.53 -3.84
N GLU A 521 -9.56 -11.48 -4.41
CA GLU A 521 -8.41 -12.28 -3.98
C GLU A 521 -7.95 -11.91 -2.57
N LEU A 522 -7.89 -10.60 -2.25
CA LEU A 522 -7.62 -10.11 -0.91
C LEU A 522 -8.70 -10.56 0.08
N SER A 523 -9.97 -10.55 -0.32
CA SER A 523 -11.08 -11.03 0.50
C SER A 523 -10.96 -12.53 0.82
N PHE A 524 -10.62 -13.38 -0.16
CA PHE A 524 -10.34 -14.80 0.07
C PHE A 524 -9.17 -15.05 1.02
N LYS A 525 -8.10 -14.24 0.92
CA LYS A 525 -6.90 -14.37 1.79
C LYS A 525 -7.14 -13.91 3.22
N THR A 526 -7.96 -12.88 3.41
CA THR A 526 -8.22 -12.24 4.72
C THR A 526 -9.48 -12.74 5.41
N GLN A 527 -10.37 -13.42 4.68
CA GLN A 527 -11.71 -13.79 5.12
C GLN A 527 -12.55 -12.58 5.58
N ARG A 528 -12.35 -11.40 4.96
CA ARG A 528 -13.06 -10.15 5.29
C ARG A 528 -13.70 -9.53 4.04
N VAL A 529 -14.70 -8.67 4.25
CA VAL A 529 -15.23 -7.81 3.18
C VAL A 529 -14.18 -6.78 2.79
N VAL A 530 -13.91 -6.66 1.49
CA VAL A 530 -13.02 -5.62 0.93
C VAL A 530 -13.87 -4.55 0.25
N LYS A 531 -13.73 -3.29 0.62
CA LYS A 531 -14.35 -2.16 -0.08
C LYS A 531 -13.42 -1.65 -1.17
N LEU A 532 -13.98 -1.43 -2.36
CA LEU A 532 -13.29 -0.99 -3.56
C LEU A 532 -13.93 0.32 -4.04
N ASP A 533 -13.29 1.44 -3.68
CA ASP A 533 -13.69 2.80 -4.07
C ASP A 533 -12.54 3.50 -4.81
N PRO A 534 -12.60 3.67 -6.14
CA PRO A 534 -11.54 4.35 -6.90
C PRO A 534 -11.52 5.88 -6.73
N SER A 535 -12.39 6.46 -5.89
CA SER A 535 -12.49 7.90 -5.68
C SER A 535 -11.26 8.49 -4.95
N PRO A 536 -10.78 9.70 -5.29
CA PRO A 536 -9.49 10.19 -4.83
C PRO A 536 -9.44 10.55 -3.33
N SER A 537 -8.44 9.99 -2.64
CA SER A 537 -8.22 10.09 -1.20
C SER A 537 -7.56 11.40 -0.72
N ARG A 538 -7.83 12.55 -1.35
CA ARG A 538 -7.33 13.87 -0.90
C ARG A 538 -8.43 14.92 -0.88
N LEU A 539 -8.74 15.40 0.32
CA LEU A 539 -9.70 16.50 0.53
C LEU A 539 -9.08 17.83 0.07
N SER A 540 -9.90 18.66 -0.58
CA SER A 540 -9.53 19.95 -1.17
C SER A 540 -10.39 21.12 -0.66
N HIS A 541 -11.49 20.83 0.05
CA HIS A 541 -12.38 21.82 0.63
C HIS A 541 -13.23 21.19 1.74
N VAL A 542 -13.54 21.94 2.80
CA VAL A 542 -14.45 21.51 3.87
C VAL A 542 -15.63 22.46 3.97
N TYR A 543 -16.83 21.89 3.87
CA TYR A 543 -18.08 22.57 4.19
C TYR A 543 -18.53 22.22 5.61
N VAL A 544 -19.11 23.17 6.31
CA VAL A 544 -19.66 23.00 7.67
C VAL A 544 -21.07 23.60 7.69
N ASP A 545 -22.09 22.90 8.20
CA ASP A 545 -23.37 23.56 8.51
C ASP A 545 -23.19 24.53 9.70
N LEU A 546 -24.17 25.41 9.88
CA LEU A 546 -24.23 26.36 10.97
C LEU A 546 -25.13 25.86 12.11
N ASP A 547 -26.38 25.48 11.81
CA ASP A 547 -27.42 25.22 12.81
C ASP A 547 -27.25 23.80 13.37
N GLY A 548 -26.97 23.66 14.66
CA GLY A 548 -26.73 22.37 15.30
C GLY A 548 -25.33 21.78 15.07
N VAL A 549 -24.41 22.54 14.44
CA VAL A 549 -22.98 22.19 14.33
C VAL A 549 -22.08 23.28 14.91
N LEU A 550 -22.36 24.56 14.59
CA LEU A 550 -21.59 25.71 15.09
C LEU A 550 -22.41 26.61 16.02
N ALA A 551 -23.69 26.82 15.70
CA ALA A 551 -24.65 27.60 16.47
C ALA A 551 -25.72 26.69 17.08
N ASP A 552 -26.02 26.89 18.37
CA ASP A 552 -27.06 26.13 19.07
C ASP A 552 -28.44 26.68 18.70
N PHE A 553 -29.10 26.00 17.76
CA PHE A 553 -30.44 26.32 17.28
C PHE A 553 -31.52 26.08 18.34
N ASP A 554 -31.34 25.10 19.23
CA ASP A 554 -32.34 24.70 20.22
C ASP A 554 -32.31 25.62 21.46
N ALA A 555 -31.12 26.13 21.85
CA ALA A 555 -30.97 27.21 22.83
C ALA A 555 -31.76 28.48 22.45
N GLY A 556 -31.93 28.76 21.16
CA GLY A 556 -32.73 29.87 20.65
C GLY A 556 -34.19 29.90 21.14
N PHE A 557 -34.74 28.75 21.56
CA PHE A 557 -36.11 28.66 22.10
C PHE A 557 -36.20 28.62 23.62
N GLN A 558 -35.09 28.36 24.34
CA GLN A 558 -35.12 28.13 25.79
C GLN A 558 -35.71 29.30 26.57
N LYS A 559 -35.40 30.54 26.16
CA LYS A 559 -35.87 31.76 26.84
C LYS A 559 -37.39 31.93 26.84
N ASP A 560 -38.05 31.55 25.74
CA ASP A 560 -39.47 31.84 25.51
C ASP A 560 -40.38 30.60 25.63
N PHE A 561 -39.81 29.39 25.55
CA PHE A 561 -40.55 28.11 25.66
C PHE A 561 -40.07 27.18 26.77
N GLY A 562 -38.87 27.39 27.34
CA GLY A 562 -38.25 26.50 28.34
C GLY A 562 -37.86 25.10 27.83
N CYS A 563 -38.20 24.77 26.58
CA CYS A 563 -37.95 23.51 25.89
C CYS A 563 -38.01 23.75 24.38
N VAL A 564 -37.59 22.76 23.58
CA VAL A 564 -37.69 22.84 22.11
C VAL A 564 -39.15 22.60 21.68
N PRO A 565 -39.85 23.57 21.07
CA PRO A 565 -41.28 23.43 20.78
C PRO A 565 -41.54 22.53 19.55
N GLU A 566 -42.79 22.20 19.27
CA GLU A 566 -43.17 21.43 18.07
C GLU A 566 -42.78 22.17 16.77
N PRO A 567 -42.43 21.48 15.66
CA PRO A 567 -41.90 22.11 14.45
C PRO A 567 -42.74 23.26 13.88
N LYS A 568 -44.07 23.15 13.92
CA LYS A 568 -44.98 24.23 13.48
C LYS A 568 -44.87 25.49 14.37
N ALA A 569 -44.68 25.31 15.67
CA ALA A 569 -44.50 26.41 16.61
C ALA A 569 -43.10 27.05 16.50
N ARG A 570 -42.05 26.24 16.24
CA ARG A 570 -40.68 26.76 15.94
C ARG A 570 -40.72 27.80 14.83
N TRP A 571 -41.26 27.44 13.66
CA TRP A 571 -41.28 28.33 12.50
C TRP A 571 -42.12 29.59 12.74
N GLN A 572 -43.29 29.47 13.38
CA GLN A 572 -44.12 30.64 13.75
C GLN A 572 -43.45 31.57 14.77
N HIS A 573 -42.60 31.04 15.65
CA HIS A 573 -41.79 31.86 16.54
C HIS A 573 -40.67 32.57 15.76
N ILE A 574 -39.86 31.82 15.00
CA ILE A 574 -38.79 32.38 14.16
C ILE A 574 -39.33 33.50 13.27
N GLU A 575 -40.46 33.32 12.58
CA GLU A 575 -41.09 34.36 11.75
C GLU A 575 -41.29 35.69 12.49
N ARG A 576 -41.68 35.62 13.78
CA ARG A 576 -41.99 36.77 14.65
C ARG A 576 -40.79 37.31 15.42
N THR A 577 -39.63 36.64 15.37
CA THR A 577 -38.40 37.02 16.08
C THR A 577 -37.32 37.43 15.07
N PRO A 578 -37.24 38.72 14.67
CA PRO A 578 -36.12 39.24 13.89
C PRO A 578 -34.80 39.08 14.65
N GLY A 579 -33.73 38.70 13.95
CA GLY A 579 -32.42 38.47 14.56
C GLY A 579 -32.30 37.13 15.29
N PHE A 580 -33.25 36.20 15.13
CA PHE A 580 -33.21 34.87 15.76
C PHE A 580 -31.91 34.13 15.45
N PHE A 581 -31.51 34.02 14.18
CA PHE A 581 -30.28 33.29 13.81
C PHE A 581 -29.02 34.08 14.15
N GLU A 582 -29.10 35.41 14.18
CA GLU A 582 -27.99 36.28 14.56
C GLU A 582 -27.71 36.21 16.07
N GLY A 583 -28.74 36.00 16.89
CA GLY A 583 -28.65 35.95 18.35
C GLY A 583 -28.26 34.57 18.94
N LEU A 584 -28.08 33.53 18.12
CA LEU A 584 -27.80 32.18 18.63
C LEU A 584 -26.42 32.11 19.34
N PRO A 585 -26.31 31.39 20.47
CA PRO A 585 -25.02 31.07 21.07
C PRO A 585 -24.29 30.00 20.24
N TRP A 586 -23.02 29.76 20.56
CA TRP A 586 -22.28 28.62 20.02
C TRP A 586 -22.84 27.30 20.53
N MET A 587 -22.78 26.27 19.69
CA MET A 587 -22.95 24.88 20.10
C MET A 587 -21.79 24.45 21.03
N ASP A 588 -22.04 23.54 21.96
CA ASP A 588 -21.03 23.12 22.93
C ASP A 588 -19.79 22.53 22.24
N GLY A 589 -18.61 22.92 22.72
CA GLY A 589 -17.31 22.62 22.10
C GLY A 589 -17.07 23.19 20.69
N ALA A 590 -18.04 23.80 20.02
CA ALA A 590 -17.93 24.05 18.58
C ALA A 590 -16.89 25.12 18.18
N ARG A 591 -16.49 26.01 19.10
CA ARG A 591 -15.32 26.89 18.91
C ARG A 591 -14.04 26.06 18.68
N ARG A 592 -13.84 24.99 19.46
CA ARG A 592 -12.71 24.06 19.33
C ARG A 592 -12.73 23.31 18.00
N LEU A 593 -13.92 22.90 17.53
CA LEU A 593 -14.09 22.30 16.20
C LEU A 593 -13.70 23.29 15.09
N TRP A 594 -14.16 24.54 15.18
CA TRP A 594 -13.83 25.57 14.20
C TRP A 594 -12.33 25.87 14.14
N ASP A 595 -11.67 26.01 15.30
CA ASP A 595 -10.23 26.26 15.39
C ASP A 595 -9.40 25.07 14.91
N HIS A 596 -9.85 23.85 15.16
CA HIS A 596 -9.25 22.65 14.59
C HIS A 596 -9.32 22.69 13.05
N LEU A 597 -10.49 22.96 12.48
CA LEU A 597 -10.68 23.05 11.03
C LEU A 597 -9.82 24.16 10.40
N ARG A 598 -9.74 25.35 11.01
CA ARG A 598 -8.88 26.45 10.52
C ARG A 598 -7.40 26.06 10.48
N TRP A 599 -6.94 25.27 11.44
CA TRP A 599 -5.55 24.80 11.49
C TRP A 599 -5.20 23.84 10.34
N THR A 600 -6.16 23.08 9.80
CA THR A 600 -5.90 22.14 8.69
C THR A 600 -5.38 22.82 7.42
N GLY A 601 -5.51 24.14 7.29
CA GLY A 601 -5.14 24.91 6.11
C GLY A 601 -6.02 24.66 4.88
N LEU A 602 -7.05 23.81 4.99
CA LEU A 602 -8.00 23.58 3.91
C LEU A 602 -8.93 24.79 3.73
N PRO A 603 -9.35 25.10 2.49
CA PRO A 603 -10.43 26.05 2.24
C PRO A 603 -11.70 25.64 2.99
N LEU A 604 -12.23 26.56 3.81
CA LEU A 604 -13.45 26.37 4.59
C LEU A 604 -14.59 27.26 4.07
N ALA A 605 -15.80 26.71 4.04
CA ALA A 605 -17.02 27.48 3.81
C ALA A 605 -18.17 26.98 4.69
N VAL A 606 -19.01 27.89 5.18
CA VAL A 606 -20.27 27.54 5.84
C VAL A 606 -21.30 27.23 4.76
N LEU A 607 -21.86 26.01 4.77
CA LEU A 607 -22.89 25.57 3.82
C LEU A 607 -24.18 25.27 4.58
N THR A 608 -25.06 26.26 4.69
CA THR A 608 -26.21 26.20 5.60
C THR A 608 -27.56 26.31 4.92
N GLY A 609 -28.53 25.54 5.43
CA GLY A 609 -29.91 25.52 4.97
C GLY A 609 -30.69 26.79 5.31
N ILE A 610 -31.55 27.26 4.41
CA ILE A 610 -32.54 28.31 4.66
C ILE A 610 -33.96 27.87 4.25
N PRO A 611 -35.03 28.39 4.88
CA PRO A 611 -36.40 28.16 4.43
C PRO A 611 -36.71 28.87 3.12
N GLU A 612 -37.79 28.49 2.44
CA GLU A 612 -38.24 29.17 1.22
C GLU A 612 -38.89 30.55 1.52
N GLY A 613 -39.01 31.39 0.49
CA GLY A 613 -39.76 32.64 0.55
C GLY A 613 -39.06 33.79 1.30
N PRO A 614 -39.82 34.78 1.80
CA PRO A 614 -39.28 35.97 2.45
C PRO A 614 -38.46 35.67 3.72
N LEU A 615 -38.85 34.66 4.49
CA LEU A 615 -38.14 34.21 5.67
C LEU A 615 -36.71 33.76 5.33
N GLY A 616 -36.55 33.02 4.22
CA GLY A 616 -35.25 32.56 3.73
C GLY A 616 -34.25 33.68 3.51
N ARG A 617 -34.68 34.80 2.91
CA ARG A 617 -33.82 35.99 2.72
C ARG A 617 -33.37 36.60 4.04
N ARG A 618 -34.25 36.63 5.05
CA ARG A 618 -33.92 37.14 6.39
C ARG A 618 -32.96 36.22 7.11
N SER A 619 -33.26 34.91 7.18
CA SER A 619 -32.35 33.88 7.72
C SER A 619 -30.99 33.93 7.05
N ALA A 620 -30.92 34.10 5.73
CA ALA A 620 -29.66 34.19 4.99
C ALA A 620 -28.83 35.45 5.31
N ALA A 621 -29.46 36.54 5.77
CA ALA A 621 -28.77 37.72 6.26
C ALA A 621 -28.31 37.55 7.72
N GLU A 622 -29.21 37.10 8.60
CA GLU A 622 -28.94 36.86 10.02
C GLU A 622 -27.80 35.83 10.22
N LYS A 623 -27.78 34.73 9.46
CA LYS A 623 -26.71 33.72 9.48
C LYS A 623 -25.36 34.26 8.99
N ARG A 624 -25.36 35.18 8.01
CA ARG A 624 -24.14 35.87 7.56
C ARG A 624 -23.63 36.84 8.62
N ALA A 625 -24.51 37.55 9.31
CA ALA A 625 -24.15 38.42 10.42
C ALA A 625 -23.55 37.61 11.60
N TRP A 626 -24.14 36.47 11.94
CA TRP A 626 -23.57 35.53 12.92
C TRP A 626 -22.16 35.08 12.53
N ALA A 627 -21.98 34.58 11.31
CA ALA A 627 -20.67 34.10 10.84
C ALA A 627 -19.62 35.22 10.81
N ALA A 628 -19.99 36.43 10.37
CA ALA A 628 -19.09 37.58 10.38
C ALA A 628 -18.70 38.01 11.81
N ARG A 629 -19.59 37.86 12.80
CA ARG A 629 -19.32 38.18 14.21
C ARG A 629 -18.43 37.13 14.89
N GLU A 630 -18.71 35.85 14.66
CA GLU A 630 -18.11 34.76 15.44
C GLU A 630 -16.94 34.04 14.72
N LEU A 631 -16.98 33.93 13.39
CA LEU A 631 -16.01 33.18 12.58
C LEU A 631 -15.03 34.09 11.82
N GLY A 632 -15.41 35.34 11.57
CA GLY A 632 -14.66 36.30 10.76
C GLY A 632 -14.93 36.16 9.25
N PRO A 633 -13.96 36.52 8.38
CA PRO A 633 -14.14 36.49 6.93
C PRO A 633 -14.09 35.05 6.40
N VAL A 634 -15.26 34.41 6.32
CA VAL A 634 -15.45 33.08 5.71
C VAL A 634 -16.58 33.11 4.68
N GLU A 635 -16.51 32.24 3.66
CA GLU A 635 -17.59 32.09 2.69
C GLU A 635 -18.84 31.48 3.37
N VAL A 636 -20.01 32.08 3.15
CA VAL A 636 -21.29 31.62 3.71
C VAL A 636 -22.29 31.39 2.57
N ILE A 637 -22.41 30.12 2.19
CA ILE A 637 -23.32 29.61 1.17
C ILE A 637 -24.65 29.28 1.85
N THR A 638 -25.69 30.01 1.45
CA THR A 638 -27.06 29.83 1.95
C THR A 638 -27.92 29.25 0.83
N CYS A 639 -28.35 28.01 0.97
CA CYS A 639 -29.13 27.30 -0.04
C CYS A 639 -30.32 26.57 0.62
N LEU A 640 -31.25 26.04 -0.17
CA LEU A 640 -32.24 25.10 0.36
C LEU A 640 -31.53 23.77 0.67
N THR A 641 -31.94 23.04 1.71
CA THR A 641 -31.26 21.78 2.10
C THR A 641 -31.13 20.78 0.94
N ARG A 642 -32.14 20.72 0.05
CA ARG A 642 -32.13 19.90 -1.17
C ARG A 642 -31.10 20.29 -2.24
N GLU A 643 -30.50 21.48 -2.12
CA GLU A 643 -29.52 22.03 -3.04
C GLU A 643 -28.08 21.81 -2.56
N LYS A 644 -27.87 21.47 -1.28
CA LYS A 644 -26.54 21.15 -0.73
C LYS A 644 -25.74 20.16 -1.60
N PRO A 645 -26.30 19.04 -2.11
CA PRO A 645 -25.61 18.14 -3.03
C PRO A 645 -24.93 18.79 -4.25
N SER A 646 -25.42 19.95 -4.73
CA SER A 646 -24.82 20.66 -5.86
C SER A 646 -23.46 21.32 -5.55
N HIS A 647 -23.12 21.44 -4.26
CA HIS A 647 -21.81 21.90 -3.78
C HIS A 647 -20.84 20.74 -3.49
N SER A 648 -21.30 19.49 -3.62
CA SER A 648 -20.47 18.30 -3.46
C SER A 648 -19.67 17.99 -4.73
N GLY A 649 -18.64 17.16 -4.58
CA GLY A 649 -17.70 16.80 -5.63
C GLY A 649 -16.49 16.04 -5.08
N PRO A 650 -15.66 15.43 -5.92
CA PRO A 650 -14.40 14.81 -5.50
C PRO A 650 -13.55 15.74 -4.62
N GLY A 651 -13.15 15.24 -3.45
CA GLY A 651 -12.37 16.00 -2.47
C GLY A 651 -13.17 17.04 -1.67
N ARG A 652 -14.51 17.06 -1.71
CA ARG A 652 -15.34 17.93 -0.86
C ARG A 652 -15.79 17.16 0.39
N LEU A 653 -15.40 17.64 1.57
CA LEU A 653 -15.94 17.19 2.86
C LEU A 653 -17.15 18.05 3.25
N LEU A 654 -18.15 17.47 3.91
CA LEU A 654 -19.21 18.19 4.61
C LEU A 654 -19.35 17.68 6.05
N ILE A 655 -19.43 18.59 7.01
CA ILE A 655 -19.79 18.34 8.41
C ILE A 655 -21.17 18.94 8.66
N ASP A 656 -22.15 18.13 9.07
CA ASP A 656 -23.57 18.49 9.08
C ASP A 656 -24.32 17.71 10.16
N ASP A 657 -25.30 18.32 10.84
CA ASP A 657 -26.13 17.65 11.86
C ASP A 657 -27.07 16.59 11.25
N ARG A 658 -27.26 16.60 9.93
CA ARG A 658 -28.22 15.74 9.21
C ARG A 658 -27.60 15.03 8.02
N PRO A 659 -27.99 13.78 7.74
CA PRO A 659 -27.55 13.08 6.53
C PRO A 659 -28.06 13.80 5.27
N GLN A 660 -27.14 14.25 4.41
CA GLN A 660 -27.46 14.99 3.19
C GLN A 660 -27.57 14.04 2.01
N GLN A 661 -28.80 13.62 1.70
CA GLN A 661 -29.07 12.72 0.57
C GLN A 661 -28.56 13.35 -0.74
N GLY A 662 -27.68 12.63 -1.43
CA GLY A 662 -27.03 13.11 -2.65
C GLY A 662 -25.65 13.74 -2.44
N TRP A 663 -25.16 13.92 -1.21
CA TRP A 663 -23.81 14.43 -0.97
C TRP A 663 -22.73 13.47 -1.47
N GLU A 664 -22.70 12.25 -0.92
CA GLU A 664 -21.67 11.26 -1.29
C GLU A 664 -21.85 10.73 -2.72
N ALA A 665 -23.10 10.71 -3.19
CA ALA A 665 -23.50 10.45 -4.57
C ALA A 665 -22.76 11.32 -5.61
N ALA A 666 -22.50 12.57 -5.27
CA ALA A 666 -21.84 13.55 -6.13
C ALA A 666 -20.30 13.51 -6.01
N GLY A 667 -19.74 12.58 -5.23
CA GLY A 667 -18.30 12.34 -5.08
C GLY A 667 -17.64 13.02 -3.88
N GLY A 668 -18.40 13.76 -3.06
CA GLY A 668 -17.94 14.25 -1.76
C GLY A 668 -17.99 13.16 -0.68
N ARG A 669 -17.59 13.52 0.54
CA ARG A 669 -17.72 12.70 1.76
C ARG A 669 -18.44 13.49 2.84
N GLN A 670 -19.26 12.82 3.64
CA GLN A 670 -19.95 13.44 4.78
C GLN A 670 -19.41 12.93 6.12
N VAL A 671 -19.32 13.83 7.10
CA VAL A 671 -19.24 13.52 8.53
C VAL A 671 -20.56 13.98 9.15
N LEU A 672 -21.29 13.02 9.75
CA LEU A 672 -22.52 13.32 10.48
C LEU A 672 -22.13 13.81 11.88
N HIS A 673 -22.43 15.08 12.17
CA HIS A 673 -22.17 15.69 13.47
C HIS A 673 -23.21 15.20 14.48
N ALA A 674 -22.73 14.69 15.63
CA ALA A 674 -23.56 14.32 16.78
C ALA A 674 -23.11 15.09 18.02
N ALA A 675 -21.80 15.08 18.30
CA ALA A 675 -21.13 16.09 19.08
C ALA A 675 -19.71 16.34 18.52
N VAL A 676 -18.99 17.27 19.16
CA VAL A 676 -17.66 17.71 18.74
C VAL A 676 -16.57 16.64 18.86
N PRO A 677 -16.49 15.82 19.94
CA PRO A 677 -15.45 14.78 20.06
C PRO A 677 -15.47 13.75 18.91
N GLU A 678 -16.65 13.26 18.54
CA GLU A 678 -16.84 12.29 17.45
C GLU A 678 -16.51 12.91 16.10
N THR A 679 -16.81 14.20 15.92
CA THR A 679 -16.47 14.94 14.71
C THR A 679 -14.96 15.11 14.58
N LEU A 680 -14.26 15.44 15.69
CA LEU A 680 -12.81 15.53 15.72
C LEU A 680 -12.13 14.16 15.49
N ALA A 681 -12.69 13.08 16.03
CA ALA A 681 -12.22 11.72 15.76
C ALA A 681 -12.39 11.35 14.27
N ALA A 682 -13.56 11.63 13.68
CA ALA A 682 -13.80 11.40 12.25
C ALA A 682 -12.88 12.24 11.34
N LEU A 683 -12.45 13.43 11.79
CA LEU A 683 -11.44 14.25 11.13
C LEU A 683 -10.02 13.68 11.29
N ALA A 684 -9.68 13.10 12.44
CA ALA A 684 -8.42 12.39 12.64
C ALA A 684 -8.31 11.15 11.74
N ASP A 685 -9.37 10.33 11.64
CA ASP A 685 -9.48 9.20 10.71
C ASP A 685 -9.34 9.60 9.23
N LEU A 686 -9.70 10.85 8.91
CA LEU A 686 -9.54 11.47 7.59
C LEU A 686 -8.11 11.99 7.32
N GLY A 687 -7.19 11.86 8.28
CA GLY A 687 -5.85 12.44 8.21
C GLY A 687 -5.80 13.96 8.42
N LEU A 688 -6.85 14.55 9.00
CA LEU A 688 -6.95 15.98 9.33
C LEU A 688 -6.68 16.30 10.81
N GLY A 689 -6.26 15.30 11.60
CA GLY A 689 -5.90 15.47 13.00
C GLY A 689 -4.73 16.45 13.23
N ARG A 690 -4.71 17.12 14.38
CA ARG A 690 -3.58 17.97 14.81
C ARG A 690 -2.46 17.10 15.40
N PRO A 691 -1.28 16.95 14.77
CA PRO A 691 -0.14 16.33 15.43
C PRO A 691 0.43 17.29 16.48
N PHE A 692 0.58 16.82 17.72
CA PHE A 692 1.27 17.57 18.77
C PHE A 692 2.77 17.26 18.75
N ALA A 693 3.59 18.30 18.68
CA ALA A 693 5.03 18.21 18.89
C ALA A 693 5.40 18.90 20.21
N ALA A 694 5.89 18.12 21.18
CA ALA A 694 6.40 18.60 22.45
C ALA A 694 7.86 18.17 22.62
N GLU A 695 8.69 18.98 23.27
CA GLU A 695 10.03 18.54 23.63
C GLU A 695 9.97 17.39 24.64
N ARG A 696 10.93 16.46 24.59
CA ARG A 696 10.97 15.29 25.50
C ARG A 696 11.05 15.70 26.98
N SER A 697 11.61 16.87 27.27
CA SER A 697 11.68 17.51 28.59
C SER A 697 10.31 17.95 29.13
N GLN A 698 9.30 18.04 28.26
CA GLN A 698 7.95 18.55 28.53
C GLN A 698 6.88 17.45 28.43
N ILE A 699 7.28 16.18 28.39
CA ILE A 699 6.35 15.03 28.43
C ILE A 699 6.44 14.37 29.81
N LEU A 700 5.33 14.39 30.56
CA LEU A 700 5.22 13.78 31.87
C LEU A 700 4.32 12.54 31.81
N VAL A 701 4.89 11.37 32.07
CA VAL A 701 4.09 10.13 32.26
C VAL A 701 3.62 10.11 33.71
N VAL A 702 2.31 9.92 33.93
CA VAL A 702 1.68 9.94 35.24
C VAL A 702 0.78 8.71 35.44
N GLU A 703 0.93 8.07 36.60
CA GLU A 703 0.14 6.90 37.00
C GLU A 703 -0.86 7.25 38.13
N ARG A 704 -0.85 8.50 38.61
CA ARG A 704 -1.71 9.02 39.71
C ARG A 704 -1.94 10.51 39.51
N LEU A 705 -2.94 11.08 40.18
CA LEU A 705 -3.22 12.51 40.13
C LEU A 705 -2.13 13.32 40.86
N THR A 706 -1.26 13.99 40.11
CA THR A 706 -0.19 14.84 40.65
C THR A 706 -0.60 16.30 40.78
N ASP A 707 0.11 17.07 41.60
CA ASP A 707 -0.18 18.50 41.78
C ASP A 707 0.13 19.33 40.53
N GLU A 708 1.07 18.89 39.68
CA GLU A 708 1.33 19.49 38.37
C GLU A 708 0.13 19.29 37.42
N LEU A 709 -0.47 18.10 37.41
CA LEU A 709 -1.65 17.79 36.59
C LEU A 709 -2.89 18.55 37.10
N ARG A 710 -3.07 18.65 38.43
CA ARG A 710 -4.11 19.50 39.05
C ARG A 710 -3.91 20.98 38.68
N ALA A 711 -2.69 21.50 38.78
CA ALA A 711 -2.36 22.88 38.45
C ALA A 711 -2.56 23.19 36.95
N ALA A 712 -2.25 22.24 36.07
CA ALA A 712 -2.52 22.37 34.64
C ALA A 712 -4.02 22.53 34.34
N LYS A 713 -4.89 21.67 34.90
CA LYS A 713 -6.37 21.81 34.77
C LYS A 713 -6.89 23.10 35.41
N ALA A 714 -6.33 23.51 36.54
CA ALA A 714 -6.81 24.69 37.28
C ALA A 714 -6.54 26.03 36.57
N GLY A 715 -5.62 26.08 35.60
CA GLY A 715 -5.26 27.29 34.86
C GLY A 715 -5.63 27.31 33.37
N ALA A 716 -6.14 26.21 32.81
CA ALA A 716 -6.21 26.01 31.36
C ALA A 716 -7.25 24.98 30.90
N GLU A 717 -7.77 25.14 29.68
CA GLU A 717 -8.69 24.20 29.02
C GLU A 717 -7.92 23.08 28.29
N VAL A 718 -8.53 21.89 28.16
CA VAL A 718 -7.90 20.76 27.46
C VAL A 718 -8.01 20.91 25.95
N VAL A 719 -6.87 21.05 25.28
CA VAL A 719 -6.79 21.24 23.82
C VAL A 719 -6.71 19.91 23.07
N ALA A 720 -6.01 18.92 23.65
CA ALA A 720 -5.91 17.57 23.11
C ALA A 720 -6.26 16.52 24.17
N VAL A 721 -7.11 15.58 23.76
CA VAL A 721 -7.44 14.33 24.45
C VAL A 721 -7.22 13.26 23.39
N ASP A 722 -6.28 12.36 23.61
CA ASP A 722 -5.95 11.30 22.65
C ASP A 722 -5.66 10.01 23.41
N VAL A 723 -6.16 8.85 22.96
CA VAL A 723 -6.07 7.61 23.74
C VAL A 723 -6.07 6.34 22.87
N GLU A 724 -5.53 5.24 23.41
CA GLU A 724 -5.15 4.02 22.67
C GLU A 724 -5.68 2.69 23.26
N TRP A 725 -6.58 1.91 22.58
CA TRP A 725 -6.93 0.48 22.84
C TRP A 725 -8.08 -0.11 21.95
N PRO A 726 -7.89 -1.13 21.08
CA PRO A 726 -6.70 -1.59 20.32
C PRO A 726 -7.00 -2.06 18.84
N PRO A 727 -6.00 -2.22 17.93
CA PRO A 727 -6.18 -2.80 16.58
C PRO A 727 -5.50 -4.17 16.34
N ASP A 728 -6.05 -4.96 15.42
CA ASP A 728 -5.60 -6.33 15.09
C ASP A 728 -4.30 -6.36 14.25
N ARG A 729 -3.25 -7.04 14.76
CA ARG A 729 -2.08 -7.47 13.99
C ARG A 729 -1.72 -8.91 14.34
N ALA A 730 -1.68 -9.77 13.32
CA ALA A 730 -1.32 -11.16 13.47
C ALA A 730 0.11 -11.36 13.99
N GLY A 731 0.26 -12.05 15.13
CA GLY A 731 1.52 -12.63 15.59
C GLY A 731 2.22 -11.96 16.78
N ALA A 732 1.70 -10.86 17.33
CA ALA A 732 2.23 -10.25 18.55
C ALA A 732 1.34 -10.55 19.77
N PRO A 733 1.89 -10.79 20.98
CA PRO A 733 1.10 -10.86 22.19
C PRO A 733 0.55 -9.46 22.56
N PRO A 734 -0.66 -9.37 23.14
CA PRO A 734 -1.25 -8.08 23.51
C PRO A 734 -0.44 -7.38 24.61
N SER A 735 -0.14 -6.09 24.39
CA SER A 735 0.36 -5.17 25.41
C SER A 735 -0.75 -4.80 26.40
N THR A 736 -0.41 -4.53 27.66
CA THR A 736 -1.36 -4.31 28.77
C THR A 736 -1.30 -2.89 29.36
N ALA A 737 -1.01 -1.88 28.54
CA ALA A 737 -1.08 -0.47 28.91
C ALA A 737 -1.97 0.27 27.91
N ALA A 738 -2.77 1.23 28.38
CA ALA A 738 -3.59 2.11 27.56
C ALA A 738 -3.29 3.55 28.00
N LEU A 739 -2.92 4.44 27.08
CA LEU A 739 -2.34 5.74 27.43
C LEU A 739 -3.25 6.89 26.98
N LEU A 740 -3.55 7.82 27.90
CA LEU A 740 -4.34 9.05 27.68
C LEU A 740 -3.40 10.26 27.63
N GLN A 741 -3.32 10.90 26.47
CA GLN A 741 -2.60 12.14 26.26
C GLN A 741 -3.48 13.34 26.59
N LEU A 742 -2.98 14.22 27.47
CA LEU A 742 -3.62 15.48 27.86
C LEU A 742 -2.67 16.66 27.60
N ALA A 743 -3.17 17.68 26.89
CA ALA A 743 -2.48 18.97 26.72
C ALA A 743 -3.44 20.11 27.03
N PHE A 744 -2.95 21.17 27.69
CA PHE A 744 -3.76 22.26 28.23
C PHE A 744 -3.32 23.63 27.68
N GLU A 745 -4.24 24.55 27.39
CA GLU A 745 -3.94 25.96 27.09
C GLU A 745 -4.82 26.96 27.86
N PRO A 746 -4.27 28.08 28.36
CA PRO A 746 -2.85 28.46 28.36
C PRO A 746 -2.05 27.73 29.45
N SER A 747 -1.19 26.77 29.08
CA SER A 747 -0.37 26.05 30.05
C SER A 747 0.64 26.98 30.76
N PRO A 748 0.91 26.81 32.07
CA PRO A 748 2.01 27.48 32.76
C PRO A 748 3.40 27.09 32.21
N SER A 749 3.49 26.12 31.30
CA SER A 749 4.67 25.81 30.50
C SER A 749 4.24 25.42 29.07
N PRO A 750 4.49 26.26 28.05
CA PRO A 750 4.09 25.97 26.67
C PRO A 750 4.65 24.62 26.20
N GLY A 751 3.79 23.72 25.70
CA GLY A 751 4.19 22.39 25.23
C GLY A 751 4.19 21.28 26.29
N LEU A 752 3.77 21.53 27.54
CA LEU A 752 3.65 20.47 28.55
C LEU A 752 2.52 19.48 28.21
N VAL A 753 2.88 18.21 28.04
CA VAL A 753 1.97 17.10 27.70
C VAL A 753 2.03 16.03 28.78
N PHE A 754 0.87 15.61 29.27
CA PHE A 754 0.75 14.48 30.20
C PHE A 754 0.35 13.21 29.45
N LEU A 755 0.96 12.09 29.79
CA LEU A 755 0.59 10.75 29.33
C LEU A 755 0.15 9.93 30.55
N VAL A 756 -1.12 9.58 30.61
CA VAL A 756 -1.75 8.91 31.75
C VAL A 756 -1.94 7.42 31.44
N ASP A 757 -1.41 6.51 32.25
CA ASP A 757 -1.68 5.06 32.05
C ASP A 757 -3.04 4.67 32.65
N VAL A 758 -4.02 4.55 31.76
CA VAL A 758 -5.43 4.21 32.01
C VAL A 758 -5.59 2.77 32.56
N LEU A 759 -4.56 1.92 32.45
CA LEU A 759 -4.57 0.57 33.06
C LEU A 759 -3.78 0.49 34.38
N ALA A 760 -3.10 1.56 34.79
CA ALA A 760 -2.36 1.66 36.05
C ALA A 760 -2.84 2.78 36.99
N TRP A 761 -3.80 3.61 36.57
CA TRP A 761 -4.29 4.74 37.36
C TRP A 761 -5.10 4.34 38.60
N ASP A 762 -5.14 5.25 39.59
CA ASP A 762 -5.93 5.07 40.82
C ASP A 762 -7.35 5.65 40.69
N GLU A 763 -8.24 5.27 41.62
CA GLU A 763 -9.66 5.70 41.64
C GLU A 763 -9.80 7.24 41.65
N GLU A 764 -8.83 7.97 42.22
CA GLU A 764 -8.83 9.43 42.26
C GLU A 764 -8.55 10.03 40.88
N LEU A 765 -7.54 9.52 40.15
CA LEU A 765 -7.24 9.95 38.79
C LEU A 765 -8.34 9.52 37.80
N GLU A 766 -8.93 8.34 37.97
CA GLU A 766 -10.06 7.87 37.14
C GLU A 766 -11.29 8.78 37.31
N ALA A 767 -11.67 9.12 38.55
CA ALA A 767 -12.78 10.03 38.83
C ALA A 767 -12.53 11.43 38.26
N TRP A 768 -11.31 11.94 38.41
CA TRP A 768 -10.88 13.24 37.89
C TRP A 768 -10.86 13.28 36.35
N ALA A 769 -10.47 12.19 35.69
CA ALA A 769 -10.49 12.06 34.23
C ALA A 769 -11.92 11.96 33.67
N LYS A 770 -12.82 11.26 34.36
CA LYS A 770 -14.25 11.22 34.02
C LYS A 770 -14.92 12.58 34.14
N GLU A 771 -14.57 13.36 35.17
CA GLU A 771 -15.00 14.76 35.30
C GLU A 771 -14.42 15.63 34.17
N LEU A 772 -13.14 15.45 33.82
CA LEU A 772 -12.46 16.20 32.75
C LEU A 772 -13.09 15.97 31.37
N LEU A 773 -13.62 14.77 31.13
CA LEU A 773 -14.15 14.32 29.84
C LEU A 773 -15.69 14.28 29.79
N ALA A 774 -16.37 14.96 30.73
CA ALA A 774 -17.83 15.07 30.79
C ALA A 774 -18.60 13.74 30.84
N GLY A 775 -18.00 12.70 31.43
CA GLY A 775 -18.68 11.44 31.80
C GLY A 775 -18.37 10.23 30.92
N ASP A 776 -18.12 10.40 29.62
CA ASP A 776 -17.80 9.31 28.71
C ASP A 776 -16.33 9.35 28.27
N LEU A 777 -15.55 8.38 28.79
CA LEU A 777 -14.24 8.04 28.24
C LEU A 777 -14.45 7.50 26.82
N PRO A 778 -13.79 8.07 25.77
CA PRO A 778 -13.94 7.56 24.42
C PRO A 778 -13.41 6.11 24.29
N LYS A 779 -13.72 5.46 23.15
CA LYS A 779 -13.07 4.20 22.69
C LYS A 779 -12.00 4.53 21.63
N LEU A 780 -10.92 3.76 21.54
CA LEU A 780 -9.57 4.35 21.45
C LEU A 780 -8.64 3.59 20.49
N VAL A 781 -7.88 4.19 19.56
CA VAL A 781 -6.97 3.39 18.70
C VAL A 781 -5.76 4.15 18.12
N PHE A 782 -4.55 3.65 18.42
CA PHE A 782 -3.31 3.85 17.66
C PHE A 782 -2.53 2.53 17.56
N GLY A 783 -1.27 2.59 17.12
CA GLY A 783 -0.55 1.42 16.59
C GLY A 783 0.97 1.43 16.76
N PRO A 784 1.64 0.40 16.21
CA PRO A 784 2.90 -0.11 16.77
C PRO A 784 4.17 0.56 16.23
N GLY A 785 4.16 1.88 16.05
CA GLY A 785 5.39 2.66 15.88
C GLY A 785 6.09 2.94 17.22
N ASP A 786 5.31 3.01 18.30
CA ASP A 786 5.79 3.61 19.56
C ASP A 786 6.09 2.59 20.67
N ALA A 787 5.71 1.32 20.49
CA ALA A 787 6.06 0.22 21.41
C ALA A 787 7.58 -0.05 21.50
N GLU A 788 8.29 -0.12 20.37
CA GLU A 788 9.77 -0.23 20.36
C GLU A 788 10.43 1.06 20.89
N ARG A 789 9.81 2.22 20.63
CA ARG A 789 10.30 3.54 21.04
C ARG A 789 10.20 3.77 22.56
N LEU A 790 9.16 3.28 23.22
CA LEU A 790 9.07 3.26 24.68
C LEU A 790 9.94 2.17 25.31
N GLY A 791 9.91 0.94 24.78
CA GLY A 791 10.69 -0.19 25.29
C GLY A 791 12.20 0.08 25.32
N ALA A 792 12.74 0.69 24.26
CA ALA A 792 14.15 1.09 24.20
C ALA A 792 14.51 2.29 25.11
N ARG A 793 13.53 3.12 25.51
CA ARG A 793 13.76 4.28 26.38
C ARG A 793 13.69 3.94 27.87
N LEU A 794 12.83 3.01 28.29
CA LEU A 794 12.74 2.57 29.68
C LEU A 794 13.93 1.71 30.10
N SER A 795 14.37 0.78 29.25
CA SER A 795 15.56 -0.05 29.48
C SER A 795 16.84 0.80 29.61
N ALA A 796 17.06 1.75 28.68
CA ALA A 796 18.18 2.68 28.75
C ALA A 796 18.17 3.60 30.01
N ALA A 797 16.98 3.92 30.55
CA ALA A 797 16.84 4.72 31.77
C ALA A 797 17.12 3.94 33.06
N VAL A 798 17.04 2.60 33.03
CA VAL A 798 17.39 1.72 34.15
C VAL A 798 18.91 1.52 34.22
N ASP A 799 19.58 1.31 33.09
CA ASP A 799 21.04 1.10 33.06
C ASP A 799 21.85 2.37 33.39
N LEU A 800 21.35 3.57 33.05
CA LEU A 800 21.99 4.84 33.43
C LEU A 800 21.98 5.15 34.94
N ARG A 801 21.39 4.29 35.79
CA ARG A 801 21.47 4.40 37.27
C ARG A 801 22.54 3.51 37.90
N ARG A 802 23.37 2.78 37.11
CA ARG A 802 24.48 1.95 37.63
C ARG A 802 25.81 2.22 36.93
N GLY A 803 26.51 3.22 37.44
CA GLY A 803 27.81 3.69 36.96
C GLY A 803 27.68 5.13 36.46
N SER A 804 28.33 6.14 37.04
CA SER A 804 29.52 6.13 37.91
C SER A 804 29.45 7.19 39.02
N ARG A 805 30.21 6.95 40.10
CA ARG A 805 30.79 8.03 40.93
C ARG A 805 31.97 8.65 40.20
#